data_AF-A0A669NWJ5-F1
#
_entry.id   AF-A0A669NWJ5-F1
#
_cell.length_a   1.000
_cell.length_b   1.000
_cell.length_c   1.000
_cell.angle_alpha   90.00
_cell.angle_beta   90.00
_cell.angle_gamma   90.00
#
_symmetry.space_group_name_H-M   'P 1'
#
loop_
_entity.id
_entity.type
_entity.pdbx_description
1 polymer ?
#
loop_
_entity_poly.entity_id
_entity_poly.type
_entity_poly.pdbx_seq_one_letter_code
_entity_poly.pdbx_strand_id
1 'polypeptide(L)'
;MCGSSSGAVNAWLHTAGITCLVTRSVSSDQELHFYLIPFRIFFYFFFSQVRESLPQYSGRRSAVRGIYRVATNGIIAVNEPKNEEKYLGQFPVSFGAIAPFMADLDTTDGRGNVYYREDSSSDVLQLASDYIKGGFPEAAFDPSSVVIVTWKLVAPYQGSGEDLSLEEKRNTFQAVLASSDSSSYAIFLYPEDGLQFYSAYSKNDDGKVPAMVGFSQASTNYYFWENPGSYNVIANDEDSIRNLHKSSNAGRQGVWVFEIGSSSDTIVPAKVSSVLTSLEPSEEDQELTSKPFMSDYGSTEIRPQYVTSSTDSTEEDQHVTYSVPQLAVEDFITSYQDVTGTPSTESFYRHREFPTAKAPPRQFPAQQFPPQGPQVIDVEEFDETGIVFRYHTDVQQTCANNRHQCSVHAICKDYPNGFCCSCIAGYKGNGRQCVAEGSPQRVNGKVKGRIFVGNNPVPVTFENTDLHSYVVMNHGRAYTAISTIPEALGYSLLPLASIGGVIGWMFAVEQQGYKNGFSITGGEFTRQTEVTFLGNNEKLIIKQKFSGIDEHGHLTISTEMEGRVPEVPSGASVHIEPYTELYHASSSVITSSSTREYTVTEPERDGVASTYTGAYQWRQTISFDECIHDDTLHAAPATQQLSVDSIFVLYNRDEQILRYAMSNSIGPISDGSADISRNPCYTGTHNCDTNAVCRAGTGNRFSCECSIGFRGDGNVCYGVVKTKCQHEKEVALGSGGTFFQREIRVGQFIPQCDEHGNYVPTQCHGSTGYCWCVDRDGNEIDGTRSGPGVRPPCLSTAAPPVGIGPSVRPDTIPLPPGTHLLFAQSGKIEHVPLEGNNMKKNGAKALLHIPDKVIIGVAYDCMDKMVYWTDISGPSISRASLHGGEPTTIIRTDLGSPEGIALDHLGRNIFWTDSQLDRIEVARLDGRQRRILFDTGLVNPRAIVVDPVRGNLYWTDWNREAPKIETSYMDGTNRRILVKDDLGLPNGLTFDPYSSMLCWVDAGTKRLECMNPNQLGRRKIVEGIQYPFGVTSYGKNLYYTDWRRDAVVAVDRMVSVENDNFQPHKRSRLYGITTAFAQCPGGHNYCTVNNGGCTHLCLATPEGRSCRCPDNTVGVDCIERN
;
A
#
# COMPACT_ATOMS: atom_id res chain seq x y z
N MET A 1 -46.09 78.39 24.78
CA MET A 1 -45.70 79.02 23.50
C MET A 1 -44.24 78.59 23.26
N CYS A 2 -43.98 77.55 22.48
CA CYS A 2 -43.90 77.50 21.00
C CYS A 2 -42.57 78.09 20.47
N GLY A 3 -41.75 77.39 19.68
CA GLY A 3 -41.83 75.98 19.22
C GLY A 3 -40.85 75.66 18.07
N SER A 4 -40.98 74.46 17.47
CA SER A 4 -40.32 73.96 16.23
C SER A 4 -38.81 73.64 16.27
N SER A 5 -38.26 72.64 15.54
CA SER A 5 -38.85 71.41 14.92
C SER A 5 -37.77 70.48 14.34
N SER A 6 -38.00 69.14 14.37
CA SER A 6 -37.48 68.06 13.47
C SER A 6 -35.95 67.96 13.20
N GLY A 7 -35.29 66.80 13.20
CA GLY A 7 -35.68 65.37 13.13
C GLY A 7 -34.65 64.65 12.21
N ALA A 8 -34.52 63.34 12.07
CA ALA A 8 -35.04 62.10 12.70
C ALA A 8 -34.17 60.93 12.13
N VAL A 9 -34.05 59.71 12.66
CA VAL A 9 -34.54 59.09 13.92
C VAL A 9 -33.55 57.97 14.32
N ASN A 10 -33.16 57.95 15.59
CA ASN A 10 -33.23 56.87 16.61
C ASN A 10 -33.26 55.38 16.20
N ALA A 11 -32.85 54.43 17.05
CA ALA A 11 -32.34 54.51 18.43
C ALA A 11 -31.08 53.63 18.59
N TRP A 12 -30.06 53.89 19.40
CA TRP A 12 -29.97 54.46 20.77
C TRP A 12 -30.39 53.47 21.88
N LEU A 13 -29.48 52.96 22.73
CA LEU A 13 -28.61 53.63 23.74
C LEU A 13 -29.42 53.99 25.03
N HIS A 14 -28.87 54.25 26.23
CA HIS A 14 -27.51 54.64 26.61
C HIS A 14 -27.13 54.36 28.09
N THR A 15 -25.98 54.92 28.49
CA THR A 15 -25.23 54.90 29.77
C THR A 15 -25.85 55.58 31.00
N ALA A 16 -25.43 55.14 32.20
CA ALA A 16 -25.03 55.95 33.38
C ALA A 16 -24.23 55.03 34.36
N GLY A 17 -23.42 55.47 35.33
CA GLY A 17 -22.88 56.80 35.69
C GLY A 17 -22.52 56.95 37.19
N ILE A 18 -21.56 57.84 37.53
CA ILE A 18 -21.35 58.49 38.87
C ILE A 18 -20.55 57.69 39.94
N THR A 19 -20.15 58.38 41.03
CA THR A 19 -18.94 58.21 41.86
C THR A 19 -19.18 58.18 43.39
N CYS A 20 -18.20 57.68 44.15
CA CYS A 20 -17.78 58.09 45.53
C CYS A 20 -18.57 57.76 46.83
N LEU A 21 -17.86 57.06 47.74
CA LEU A 21 -17.57 57.36 49.17
C LEU A 21 -18.63 57.26 50.31
N VAL A 22 -18.27 56.42 51.31
CA VAL A 22 -18.43 56.56 52.79
C VAL A 22 -19.84 56.44 53.42
N THR A 23 -20.03 55.45 54.31
CA THR A 23 -20.50 55.65 55.72
C THR A 23 -20.26 54.41 56.61
N ARG A 24 -20.70 54.46 57.88
CA ARG A 24 -20.10 53.77 59.04
C ARG A 24 -21.13 52.95 59.85
N SER A 25 -20.79 51.70 60.19
CA SER A 25 -20.93 51.03 61.52
C SER A 25 -22.29 50.68 62.19
N VAL A 26 -22.20 49.58 62.97
CA VAL A 26 -23.00 49.14 64.15
C VAL A 26 -24.34 48.42 63.94
N SER A 27 -24.30 47.07 64.00
CA SER A 27 -25.01 46.18 64.96
C SER A 27 -24.75 44.71 64.55
N SER A 28 -24.68 43.69 65.41
CA SER A 28 -24.61 43.60 66.88
C SER A 28 -23.72 42.38 67.23
N ASP A 29 -23.18 42.32 68.44
CA ASP A 29 -22.35 41.19 68.89
C ASP A 29 -23.17 40.01 69.47
N GLN A 30 -22.57 38.83 69.35
CA GLN A 30 -22.70 37.62 70.18
C GLN A 30 -23.95 36.66 70.18
N GLU A 31 -23.58 35.39 70.35
CA GLU A 31 -24.29 34.15 70.74
C GLU A 31 -25.32 33.44 69.81
N LEU A 32 -24.81 32.37 69.19
CA LEU A 32 -25.34 30.99 69.19
C LEU A 32 -26.86 30.77 68.96
N HIS A 33 -27.18 30.34 67.73
CA HIS A 33 -28.20 29.29 67.53
C HIS A 33 -27.83 28.36 66.36
N PHE A 34 -27.89 27.04 66.60
CA PHE A 34 -27.78 26.01 65.56
C PHE A 34 -29.04 26.03 64.67
N TYR A 35 -28.87 26.09 63.34
CA TYR A 35 -29.83 25.55 62.36
C TYR A 35 -29.13 25.14 61.06
N LEU A 36 -29.60 24.07 60.41
CA LEU A 36 -28.98 23.49 59.22
C LEU A 36 -29.41 24.20 57.93
N ILE A 37 -28.44 24.52 57.05
CA ILE A 37 -28.63 24.72 55.60
C ILE A 37 -27.45 24.00 54.88
N PRO A 38 -27.64 23.27 53.76
CA PRO A 38 -26.88 22.03 53.53
C PRO A 38 -25.73 22.09 52.51
N PHE A 39 -24.69 21.29 52.79
CA PHE A 39 -23.83 20.44 51.92
C PHE A 39 -23.30 20.87 50.53
N ARG A 40 -23.82 21.90 49.85
CA ARG A 40 -23.46 22.21 48.45
C ARG A 40 -22.06 22.80 48.22
N ILE A 41 -21.34 23.17 49.28
CA ILE A 41 -20.12 24.01 49.19
C ILE A 41 -18.83 23.20 49.14
N PHE A 42 -18.82 21.94 49.59
CA PHE A 42 -17.58 21.15 49.72
C PHE A 42 -16.98 20.71 48.37
N PHE A 43 -17.81 20.40 47.36
CA PHE A 43 -17.32 20.11 46.00
C PHE A 43 -16.96 21.37 45.22
N TYR A 44 -17.67 22.49 45.42
CA TYR A 44 -17.41 23.73 44.70
C TYR A 44 -16.05 24.36 45.04
N PHE A 45 -15.52 24.10 46.24
CA PHE A 45 -14.18 24.55 46.63
C PHE A 45 -13.03 23.77 45.95
N PHE A 46 -13.29 22.59 45.39
CA PHE A 46 -12.22 21.73 44.84
C PHE A 46 -11.70 22.21 43.48
N PHE A 47 -12.55 22.79 42.63
CA PHE A 47 -12.16 23.28 41.29
C PHE A 47 -11.73 24.76 41.26
N SER A 48 -12.00 25.54 42.31
CA SER A 48 -11.81 27.00 42.27
C SER A 48 -10.33 27.47 42.33
N GLN A 49 -9.38 26.64 42.77
CA GLN A 49 -7.99 27.09 42.99
C GLN A 49 -7.14 27.25 41.72
N VAL A 50 -7.60 26.79 40.55
CA VAL A 50 -6.78 26.79 39.32
C VAL A 50 -6.51 28.21 38.75
N ARG A 51 -7.25 29.25 39.19
CA ARG A 51 -7.34 30.53 38.44
C ARG A 51 -6.56 31.73 38.98
N GLU A 52 -6.00 31.70 40.20
CA GLU A 52 -5.26 32.86 40.76
C GLU A 52 -3.95 32.48 41.47
N SER A 53 -2.81 32.58 40.77
CA SER A 53 -1.63 33.34 41.23
C SER A 53 -0.45 33.28 40.26
N LEU A 54 0.09 34.45 39.91
CA LEU A 54 1.43 34.62 39.36
C LEU A 54 2.09 35.82 40.03
N PRO A 55 3.27 35.61 40.65
CA PRO A 55 4.34 36.60 40.59
C PRO A 55 5.61 36.00 39.97
N GLN A 56 6.51 36.87 39.54
CA GLN A 56 7.72 36.53 38.79
C GLN A 56 8.71 35.71 39.64
N TYR A 57 9.16 34.54 39.16
CA TYR A 57 10.57 34.27 38.76
C TYR A 57 10.67 32.89 38.05
N SER A 58 11.88 32.46 37.71
CA SER A 58 12.19 31.35 36.79
C SER A 58 11.70 29.94 37.19
N GLY A 59 11.11 29.21 36.24
CA GLY A 59 10.99 27.75 36.26
C GLY A 59 9.56 27.22 36.04
N ARG A 60 9.20 26.83 34.81
CA ARG A 60 7.95 26.11 34.54
C ARG A 60 8.08 24.64 34.96
N ARG A 61 7.20 24.21 35.86
CA ARG A 61 6.69 22.83 35.98
C ARG A 61 5.17 22.90 35.83
N SER A 62 4.56 21.93 35.14
CA SER A 62 3.10 21.89 34.99
C SER A 62 2.42 21.30 36.23
N ALA A 63 1.11 21.51 36.38
CA ALA A 63 0.41 21.39 37.67
C ALA A 63 -0.84 20.49 37.62
N VAL A 64 -0.64 19.16 37.57
CA VAL A 64 -1.73 18.14 37.63
C VAL A 64 -1.49 17.07 38.72
N ARG A 65 -0.53 17.28 39.63
CA ARG A 65 -0.04 16.26 40.58
C ARG A 65 -0.88 16.08 41.88
N GLY A 66 -2.18 16.40 41.86
CA GLY A 66 -2.95 16.71 43.07
C GLY A 66 -4.16 15.86 43.45
N ILE A 67 -4.99 15.39 42.50
CA ILE A 67 -6.42 15.10 42.80
C ILE A 67 -6.83 13.63 42.66
N TYR A 68 -6.23 12.85 41.76
CA TYR A 68 -6.61 11.45 41.52
C TYR A 68 -5.39 10.53 41.65
N ARG A 69 -5.55 9.36 42.29
CA ARG A 69 -4.51 8.31 42.33
C ARG A 69 -5.01 7.05 41.60
N VAL A 70 -4.50 6.81 40.39
CA VAL A 70 -4.71 5.55 39.66
C VAL A 70 -3.80 4.47 40.25
N ALA A 71 -4.34 3.25 40.45
CA ALA A 71 -3.60 2.11 40.97
C ALA A 71 -3.64 0.91 40.00
N THR A 72 -2.64 0.03 40.10
CA THR A 72 -2.46 -1.14 39.20
C THR A 72 -3.57 -2.18 39.37
N ASN A 73 -4.11 -2.31 40.59
CA ASN A 73 -5.21 -3.19 41.00
C ASN A 73 -6.62 -2.74 40.55
N GLY A 74 -6.72 -1.93 39.49
CA GLY A 74 -7.98 -1.65 38.80
C GLY A 74 -8.91 -0.63 39.45
N ILE A 75 -8.37 0.30 40.26
CA ILE A 75 -9.13 1.39 40.91
C ILE A 75 -8.54 2.78 40.64
N ILE A 76 -9.41 3.78 40.77
CA ILE A 76 -9.06 5.21 40.85
C ILE A 76 -9.43 5.68 42.27
N ALA A 77 -8.43 5.91 43.10
CA ALA A 77 -8.60 6.35 44.48
C ALA A 77 -8.76 7.89 44.57
N VAL A 78 -9.73 8.32 45.39
CA VAL A 78 -10.07 9.75 45.61
C VAL A 78 -9.25 10.35 46.75
N ASN A 79 -8.89 9.56 47.76
CA ASN A 79 -7.92 9.91 48.78
C ASN A 79 -6.78 8.88 48.81
N GLU A 80 -5.71 9.19 49.54
CA GLU A 80 -4.53 8.34 49.63
C GLU A 80 -4.85 6.97 50.27
N PRO A 81 -4.64 5.84 49.56
CA PRO A 81 -4.88 4.53 50.11
C PRO A 81 -3.80 4.14 51.13
N LYS A 82 -4.17 3.26 52.07
CA LYS A 82 -3.20 2.53 52.92
C LYS A 82 -2.53 1.42 52.07
N ASN A 83 -1.53 0.70 52.61
CA ASN A 83 -0.91 -0.45 51.92
C ASN A 83 -1.95 -1.36 51.25
N GLU A 84 -1.65 -1.85 50.04
CA GLU A 84 -2.57 -2.62 49.19
C GLU A 84 -3.07 -3.91 49.88
N GLU A 85 -2.19 -4.57 50.62
CA GLU A 85 -2.45 -5.67 51.56
C GLU A 85 -3.65 -5.42 52.51
N LYS A 86 -4.00 -4.17 52.79
CA LYS A 86 -5.05 -3.80 53.78
C LYS A 86 -6.41 -3.50 53.17
N TYR A 87 -6.56 -3.55 51.85
CA TYR A 87 -7.86 -3.30 51.19
C TYR A 87 -8.14 -4.20 49.97
N LEU A 88 -7.16 -4.92 49.43
CA LEU A 88 -7.40 -5.95 48.42
C LEU A 88 -8.38 -7.02 48.95
N GLY A 89 -9.45 -7.26 48.19
CA GLY A 89 -10.56 -8.16 48.57
C GLY A 89 -11.58 -7.56 49.54
N GLN A 90 -11.44 -6.30 49.98
CA GLN A 90 -12.36 -5.64 50.90
C GLN A 90 -13.04 -4.42 50.26
N PHE A 91 -14.37 -4.40 50.27
CA PHE A 91 -15.18 -3.29 49.74
C PHE A 91 -16.42 -3.08 50.62
N PRO A 92 -16.85 -1.83 50.88
CA PRO A 92 -16.30 -0.55 50.39
C PRO A 92 -14.92 -0.22 50.96
N VAL A 93 -14.09 0.43 50.14
CA VAL A 93 -12.78 0.97 50.60
C VAL A 93 -12.95 2.35 51.23
N SER A 94 -12.35 2.56 52.40
CA SER A 94 -12.59 3.72 53.27
C SER A 94 -11.92 5.03 52.81
N PHE A 95 -11.01 5.00 51.85
CA PHE A 95 -10.44 6.21 51.23
C PHE A 95 -11.30 6.76 50.09
N GLY A 96 -12.35 6.04 49.67
CA GLY A 96 -13.19 6.38 48.53
C GLY A 96 -12.52 6.06 47.19
N ALA A 97 -13.18 5.28 46.35
CA ALA A 97 -12.66 4.86 45.06
C ALA A 97 -13.74 4.66 43.99
N ILE A 98 -13.33 4.85 42.73
CA ILE A 98 -14.04 4.38 41.55
C ILE A 98 -13.37 3.07 41.14
N ALA A 99 -14.09 1.96 41.17
CA ALA A 99 -13.60 0.62 40.87
C ALA A 99 -14.23 0.09 39.57
N PRO A 100 -13.62 0.34 38.40
CA PRO A 100 -14.06 -0.27 37.14
C PRO A 100 -13.78 -1.78 37.09
N PHE A 101 -12.74 -2.29 37.76
CA PHE A 101 -12.47 -3.73 37.92
C PHE A 101 -11.44 -3.95 39.03
N MET A 102 -11.84 -3.84 40.30
CA MET A 102 -10.93 -4.05 41.43
C MET A 102 -10.57 -5.53 41.57
N ALA A 103 -9.29 -5.87 41.44
CA ALA A 103 -8.75 -7.21 41.63
C ALA A 103 -7.27 -7.14 42.02
N ASP A 104 -6.71 -8.22 42.57
CA ASP A 104 -5.26 -8.34 42.71
C ASP A 104 -4.67 -8.63 41.31
N LEU A 105 -4.03 -7.62 40.73
CA LEU A 105 -3.57 -7.62 39.33
C LEU A 105 -2.03 -7.56 39.27
N ASP A 106 -1.47 -8.28 38.30
CA ASP A 106 -0.03 -8.29 38.04
C ASP A 106 0.30 -7.54 36.73
N THR A 107 1.39 -6.78 36.79
CA THR A 107 1.97 -5.95 35.74
C THR A 107 3.50 -6.10 35.68
N THR A 108 4.08 -7.03 36.45
CA THR A 108 5.54 -7.23 36.56
C THR A 108 6.15 -7.94 35.35
N ASP A 109 5.32 -8.56 34.49
CA ASP A 109 5.73 -9.19 33.22
C ASP A 109 6.13 -8.16 32.12
N GLY A 110 5.96 -6.86 32.39
CA GLY A 110 6.24 -5.77 31.45
C GLY A 110 5.23 -5.64 30.30
N ARG A 111 4.24 -6.54 30.21
CA ARG A 111 3.17 -6.53 29.21
C ARG A 111 1.91 -5.86 29.76
N GLY A 112 1.57 -6.14 31.03
CA GLY A 112 0.51 -5.43 31.74
C GLY A 112 0.90 -3.99 32.03
N ASN A 113 0.15 -3.03 31.50
CA ASN A 113 0.46 -1.60 31.61
C ASN A 113 -0.79 -0.79 31.97
N VAL A 114 -0.61 0.28 32.76
CA VAL A 114 -1.68 1.20 33.16
C VAL A 114 -1.35 2.60 32.69
N TYR A 115 -2.25 3.19 31.91
CA TYR A 115 -2.11 4.51 31.31
C TYR A 115 -3.22 5.42 31.81
N TYR A 116 -2.92 6.69 32.07
CA TYR A 116 -3.92 7.72 32.31
C TYR A 116 -3.54 9.02 31.59
N ARG A 117 -4.55 9.77 31.12
CA ARG A 117 -4.39 11.11 30.56
C ARG A 117 -5.63 11.97 30.83
N GLU A 118 -5.45 13.28 30.88
CA GLU A 118 -6.55 14.24 30.70
C GLU A 118 -6.59 14.67 29.23
N ASP A 119 -7.78 14.77 28.68
CA ASP A 119 -8.05 15.03 27.27
C ASP A 119 -9.11 16.13 27.14
N SER A 120 -8.90 17.04 26.19
CA SER A 120 -9.79 18.17 25.89
C SER A 120 -9.98 18.38 24.38
N SER A 121 -9.60 17.38 23.58
CA SER A 121 -9.84 17.39 22.13
C SER A 121 -11.33 17.28 21.81
N SER A 122 -11.78 18.02 20.79
CA SER A 122 -13.20 18.06 20.37
C SER A 122 -13.82 16.68 20.21
N ASP A 123 -13.07 15.78 19.60
CA ASP A 123 -13.52 14.46 19.17
C ASP A 123 -13.71 13.51 20.37
N VAL A 124 -12.86 13.66 21.41
CA VAL A 124 -12.97 12.91 22.66
C VAL A 124 -14.08 13.47 23.56
N LEU A 125 -14.18 14.80 23.66
CA LEU A 125 -15.27 15.46 24.39
C LEU A 125 -16.64 15.13 23.79
N GLN A 126 -16.76 15.14 22.46
CA GLN A 126 -17.98 14.75 21.75
C GLN A 126 -18.30 13.27 21.95
N LEU A 127 -17.33 12.36 21.78
CA LEU A 127 -17.53 10.92 22.00
C LEU A 127 -17.97 10.59 23.43
N ALA A 128 -17.40 11.26 24.45
CA ALA A 128 -17.84 11.12 25.83
C ALA A 128 -19.28 11.63 26.03
N SER A 129 -19.63 12.76 25.40
CA SER A 129 -20.99 13.31 25.43
C SER A 129 -22.01 12.38 24.76
N ASP A 130 -21.66 11.73 23.65
CA ASP A 130 -22.54 10.78 22.94
C ASP A 130 -22.85 9.52 23.78
N TYR A 131 -21.86 8.96 24.49
CA TYR A 131 -22.11 7.86 25.44
C TYR A 131 -23.03 8.30 26.59
N ILE A 132 -22.84 9.52 27.12
CA ILE A 132 -23.67 10.05 28.21
C ILE A 132 -25.10 10.28 27.74
N LYS A 133 -25.30 10.90 26.56
CA LYS A 133 -26.61 11.12 25.94
C LYS A 133 -27.34 9.81 25.62
N GLY A 134 -26.62 8.70 25.38
CA GLY A 134 -27.21 7.36 25.26
C GLY A 134 -27.82 6.80 26.55
N GLY A 135 -27.27 7.17 27.72
CA GLY A 135 -27.78 6.76 29.04
C GLY A 135 -28.69 7.78 29.74
N PHE A 136 -28.53 9.06 29.38
CA PHE A 136 -29.20 10.22 29.95
C PHE A 136 -29.63 11.19 28.83
N PRO A 137 -30.63 10.85 28.00
CA PRO A 137 -31.01 11.65 26.83
C PRO A 137 -31.53 13.05 27.15
N GLU A 138 -32.06 13.26 28.36
CA GLU A 138 -32.53 14.56 28.86
C GLU A 138 -31.42 15.42 29.50
N ALA A 139 -30.19 14.90 29.60
CA ALA A 139 -29.07 15.64 30.19
C ALA A 139 -28.41 16.57 29.17
N ALA A 140 -28.60 17.87 29.36
CA ALA A 140 -27.85 18.92 28.67
C ALA A 140 -26.40 19.00 29.21
N PHE A 141 -25.58 18.00 28.87
CA PHE A 141 -24.20 17.86 29.32
C PHE A 141 -23.21 17.85 28.16
N ASP A 142 -22.39 18.90 28.10
CA ASP A 142 -21.23 19.00 27.22
C ASP A 142 -19.97 19.10 28.11
N PRO A 143 -19.03 18.14 28.06
CA PRO A 143 -17.87 18.10 28.95
C PRO A 143 -16.81 19.14 28.57
N SER A 144 -16.16 19.72 29.57
CA SER A 144 -15.04 20.66 29.42
C SER A 144 -13.67 19.99 29.48
N SER A 145 -13.54 18.88 30.23
CA SER A 145 -12.40 17.97 30.16
C SER A 145 -12.81 16.53 30.49
N VAL A 146 -12.02 15.58 30.04
CA VAL A 146 -12.25 14.13 30.21
C VAL A 146 -10.95 13.45 30.67
N VAL A 147 -10.97 12.76 31.80
CA VAL A 147 -9.86 11.93 32.28
C VAL A 147 -10.09 10.48 31.86
N ILE A 148 -9.11 9.90 31.17
CA ILE A 148 -9.18 8.54 30.62
C ILE A 148 -8.16 7.68 31.35
N VAL A 149 -8.60 6.53 31.89
CA VAL A 149 -7.74 5.58 32.60
C VAL A 149 -7.91 4.19 32.00
N THR A 150 -6.79 3.57 31.63
CA THR A 150 -6.76 2.33 30.84
C THR A 150 -5.83 1.31 31.49
N TRP A 151 -6.36 0.14 31.82
CA TRP A 151 -5.58 -1.03 32.20
C TRP A 151 -5.50 -1.94 30.98
N LYS A 152 -4.30 -2.04 30.37
CA LYS A 152 -4.05 -2.76 29.12
C LYS A 152 -3.27 -4.04 29.41
N LEU A 153 -3.82 -5.17 28.95
CA LEU A 153 -3.22 -6.50 29.06
C LEU A 153 -2.75 -6.84 30.49
N VAL A 154 -3.54 -6.51 31.51
CA VAL A 154 -3.22 -6.79 32.92
C VAL A 154 -3.53 -8.25 33.28
N ALA A 155 -2.67 -8.87 34.08
CA ALA A 155 -2.79 -10.28 34.49
C ALA A 155 -3.55 -10.42 35.82
N PRO A 156 -4.18 -11.57 36.11
CA PRO A 156 -4.57 -11.89 37.47
C PRO A 156 -3.32 -12.24 38.28
N TYR A 157 -3.22 -11.77 39.53
CA TYR A 157 -2.22 -12.33 40.44
C TYR A 157 -2.51 -13.81 40.72
N GLN A 158 -1.45 -14.62 40.81
CA GLN A 158 -1.52 -16.07 41.05
C GLN A 158 -0.99 -16.40 42.45
N GLY A 159 -1.71 -17.27 43.15
CA GLY A 159 -1.29 -17.77 44.46
C GLY A 159 -0.14 -18.76 44.36
N SER A 160 0.21 -19.37 45.50
CA SER A 160 1.34 -20.32 45.62
C SER A 160 1.18 -21.68 44.90
N GLY A 161 0.19 -21.82 44.01
CA GLY A 161 -0.04 -23.01 43.18
C GLY A 161 -0.24 -22.65 41.71
N GLU A 162 0.56 -23.27 40.84
CA GLU A 162 0.63 -23.01 39.39
C GLU A 162 -0.65 -23.50 38.64
N ASP A 163 -1.69 -22.66 38.58
CA ASP A 163 -2.75 -22.83 37.57
C ASP A 163 -2.29 -22.18 36.26
N LEU A 164 -1.54 -22.95 35.47
CA LEU A 164 -1.04 -22.58 34.15
C LEU A 164 -2.15 -22.05 33.21
N SER A 165 -3.42 -22.37 33.46
CA SER A 165 -4.53 -21.84 32.66
C SER A 165 -4.81 -20.35 32.91
N LEU A 166 -4.22 -19.75 33.93
CA LEU A 166 -4.28 -18.31 34.24
C LEU A 166 -3.04 -17.53 33.75
N GLU A 167 -1.92 -18.21 33.41
CA GLU A 167 -0.68 -17.53 32.99
C GLU A 167 -0.80 -16.79 31.66
N GLU A 168 -1.66 -17.26 30.75
CA GLU A 168 -1.88 -16.65 29.43
C GLU A 168 -3.03 -15.61 29.43
N LYS A 169 -3.91 -15.63 30.44
CA LYS A 169 -5.11 -14.78 30.47
C LYS A 169 -4.76 -13.34 30.83
N ARG A 170 -5.26 -12.38 30.06
CA ARG A 170 -5.09 -10.93 30.26
C ARG A 170 -6.39 -10.18 30.03
N ASN A 171 -6.71 -9.24 30.90
CA ASN A 171 -7.86 -8.34 30.73
C ASN A 171 -7.39 -6.99 30.17
N THR A 172 -8.27 -6.33 29.42
CA THR A 172 -8.14 -4.91 29.06
C THR A 172 -9.47 -4.22 29.33
N PHE A 173 -9.46 -3.10 30.05
CA PHE A 173 -10.65 -2.34 30.39
C PHE A 173 -10.30 -0.84 30.57
N GLN A 174 -11.30 0.02 30.39
CA GLN A 174 -11.12 1.47 30.44
C GLN A 174 -12.23 2.14 31.27
N ALA A 175 -11.84 3.16 32.02
CA ALA A 175 -12.74 4.08 32.71
C ALA A 175 -12.51 5.49 32.17
N VAL A 176 -13.60 6.20 31.91
CA VAL A 176 -13.60 7.57 31.39
C VAL A 176 -14.42 8.44 32.34
N LEU A 177 -13.80 9.48 32.90
CA LEU A 177 -14.43 10.44 33.81
C LEU A 177 -14.60 11.76 33.07
N ALA A 178 -15.83 12.11 32.74
CA ALA A 178 -16.16 13.35 32.03
C ALA A 178 -16.68 14.40 33.01
N SER A 179 -16.13 15.61 32.98
CA SER A 179 -16.52 16.71 33.85
C SER A 179 -16.95 17.95 33.07
N SER A 180 -17.87 18.72 33.65
CA SER A 180 -18.29 20.05 33.20
C SER A 180 -18.63 20.93 34.41
N ASP A 181 -18.92 22.21 34.21
CA ASP A 181 -19.06 23.21 35.29
C ASP A 181 -20.18 22.92 36.30
N SER A 182 -21.11 22.01 35.99
CA SER A 182 -22.29 21.67 36.83
C SER A 182 -22.36 20.22 37.30
N SER A 183 -21.68 19.29 36.64
CA SER A 183 -21.96 17.84 36.70
C SER A 183 -20.72 17.03 36.30
N SER A 184 -20.67 15.77 36.70
CA SER A 184 -19.65 14.82 36.24
C SER A 184 -20.26 13.42 36.01
N TYR A 185 -19.66 12.66 35.11
CA TYR A 185 -20.10 11.32 34.73
C TYR A 185 -18.91 10.35 34.69
N ALA A 186 -19.16 9.10 35.10
CA ALA A 186 -18.22 7.99 34.94
C ALA A 186 -18.77 7.01 33.89
N ILE A 187 -17.91 6.61 32.96
CA ILE A 187 -18.19 5.60 31.94
C ILE A 187 -17.20 4.45 32.13
N PHE A 188 -17.69 3.21 32.29
CA PHE A 188 -16.88 2.00 32.26
C PHE A 188 -17.11 1.26 30.94
N LEU A 189 -16.04 0.68 30.40
CA LEU A 189 -16.01 0.05 29.08
C LEU A 189 -15.33 -1.33 29.15
N TYR A 190 -16.07 -2.39 28.82
CA TYR A 190 -15.64 -3.79 28.89
C TYR A 190 -15.73 -4.50 27.52
N PRO A 191 -14.68 -5.22 27.07
CA PRO A 191 -14.56 -5.78 25.71
C PRO A 191 -15.69 -6.76 25.34
N GLU A 192 -16.17 -6.70 24.09
CA GLU A 192 -17.28 -7.51 23.58
C GLU A 192 -16.95 -9.01 23.49
N ASP A 193 -15.70 -9.37 23.18
CA ASP A 193 -15.19 -10.76 23.30
C ASP A 193 -15.16 -11.27 24.76
N GLY A 194 -15.42 -10.38 25.72
CA GLY A 194 -15.49 -10.66 27.15
C GLY A 194 -14.18 -10.46 27.89
N LEU A 195 -14.28 -10.42 29.22
CA LEU A 195 -13.12 -10.51 30.10
C LEU A 195 -12.60 -11.96 30.10
N GLN A 196 -11.28 -12.16 30.08
CA GLN A 196 -10.65 -13.48 30.04
C GLN A 196 -10.57 -14.13 31.44
N PHE A 197 -10.57 -13.31 32.49
CA PHE A 197 -10.74 -13.74 33.87
C PHE A 197 -11.67 -12.79 34.64
N TYR A 198 -12.32 -13.31 35.69
CA TYR A 198 -13.35 -12.62 36.47
C TYR A 198 -13.02 -12.57 37.97
N SER A 199 -11.86 -13.14 38.35
CA SER A 199 -11.45 -13.43 39.72
C SER A 199 -9.94 -13.67 39.74
N ALA A 200 -9.25 -13.29 40.81
CA ALA A 200 -7.80 -13.43 40.97
C ALA A 200 -7.47 -13.99 42.37
N TYR A 201 -6.23 -14.44 42.60
CA TYR A 201 -5.80 -14.84 43.94
C TYR A 201 -5.49 -13.62 44.81
N SER A 202 -5.88 -13.65 46.08
CA SER A 202 -5.52 -12.60 47.04
C SER A 202 -4.18 -12.91 47.70
N LYS A 203 -3.21 -11.99 47.60
CA LYS A 203 -1.92 -12.05 48.34
C LYS A 203 -2.08 -12.21 49.86
N ASN A 204 -3.25 -11.91 50.41
CA ASN A 204 -3.51 -11.89 51.86
C ASN A 204 -4.00 -13.23 52.44
N ASP A 205 -4.61 -14.10 51.62
CA ASP A 205 -5.49 -15.18 52.11
C ASP A 205 -5.39 -16.48 51.26
N ASP A 206 -4.51 -16.51 50.25
CA ASP A 206 -4.31 -17.59 49.24
C ASP A 206 -5.59 -18.08 48.49
N GLY A 207 -6.75 -17.47 48.76
CA GLY A 207 -8.03 -17.76 48.10
C GLY A 207 -8.23 -17.00 46.80
N LYS A 208 -8.97 -17.61 45.87
CA LYS A 208 -9.45 -16.97 44.62
C LYS A 208 -10.69 -16.12 44.92
N VAL A 209 -10.60 -14.81 44.73
CA VAL A 209 -11.64 -13.82 45.02
C VAL A 209 -12.17 -13.24 43.70
N PRO A 210 -13.50 -13.09 43.52
CA PRO A 210 -14.06 -12.39 42.35
C PRO A 210 -13.59 -10.93 42.31
N ALA A 211 -13.39 -10.41 41.11
CA ALA A 211 -13.18 -8.98 40.92
C ALA A 211 -14.44 -8.20 41.34
N MET A 212 -14.30 -6.90 41.64
CA MET A 212 -15.42 -6.07 42.04
C MET A 212 -15.53 -4.79 41.22
N VAL A 213 -16.76 -4.46 40.82
CA VAL A 213 -17.11 -3.24 40.11
C VAL A 213 -18.07 -2.42 40.96
N GLY A 214 -17.75 -1.14 41.17
CA GLY A 214 -18.51 -0.28 42.07
C GLY A 214 -17.87 1.07 42.34
N PHE A 215 -18.47 1.77 43.31
CA PHE A 215 -18.04 3.07 43.81
C PHE A 215 -18.10 3.07 45.34
N SER A 216 -17.11 3.65 46.01
CA SER A 216 -17.19 3.97 47.45
C SER A 216 -16.84 5.43 47.71
N GLN A 217 -17.51 6.00 48.70
CA GLN A 217 -17.21 7.30 49.30
C GLN A 217 -16.22 7.11 50.46
N ALA A 218 -15.41 8.12 50.76
CA ALA A 218 -14.49 8.08 51.89
C ALA A 218 -15.24 8.05 53.23
N SER A 219 -14.69 7.35 54.23
CA SER A 219 -15.25 7.34 55.59
C SER A 219 -15.04 8.70 56.28
N THR A 220 -16.03 9.13 57.07
CA THR A 220 -15.92 10.36 57.87
C THR A 220 -15.71 10.01 59.33
N ASN A 221 -14.52 10.33 59.84
CA ASN A 221 -14.16 10.16 61.25
C ASN A 221 -14.67 11.34 62.08
N TYR A 222 -15.54 11.08 63.06
CA TYR A 222 -16.06 12.12 63.97
C TYR A 222 -15.68 11.83 65.43
N TYR A 223 -14.46 12.25 65.79
CA TYR A 223 -13.80 12.21 67.11
C TYR A 223 -13.63 10.85 67.81
N PHE A 224 -14.62 9.94 67.78
CA PHE A 224 -14.52 8.60 68.37
C PHE A 224 -15.17 7.48 67.56
N TRP A 225 -15.98 7.78 66.53
CA TRP A 225 -16.54 6.79 65.60
C TRP A 225 -16.14 7.11 64.14
N GLU A 226 -15.90 6.05 63.37
CA GLU A 226 -15.70 6.08 61.93
C GLU A 226 -17.05 5.75 61.26
N ASN A 227 -17.68 6.73 60.61
CA ASN A 227 -18.85 6.46 59.78
C ASN A 227 -18.36 5.98 58.40
N PRO A 228 -18.68 4.75 57.96
CA PRO A 228 -18.34 4.30 56.61
C PRO A 228 -19.08 5.16 55.57
N GLY A 229 -18.40 5.51 54.49
CA GLY A 229 -18.99 6.26 53.39
C GLY A 229 -20.06 5.44 52.65
N SER A 230 -20.97 6.13 51.95
CA SER A 230 -21.91 5.47 51.04
C SER A 230 -21.18 4.70 49.94
N TYR A 231 -21.77 3.62 49.45
CA TYR A 231 -21.17 2.80 48.40
C TYR A 231 -22.22 2.14 47.52
N ASN A 232 -21.82 1.78 46.32
CA ASN A 232 -22.66 1.14 45.31
C ASN A 232 -21.86 0.01 44.64
N VAL A 233 -22.41 -1.20 44.63
CA VAL A 233 -21.81 -2.39 44.02
C VAL A 233 -22.61 -2.73 42.76
N ILE A 234 -21.93 -2.80 41.63
CA ILE A 234 -22.51 -3.12 40.32
C ILE A 234 -22.35 -4.61 40.03
N ALA A 235 -21.20 -5.20 40.37
CA ALA A 235 -20.93 -6.62 40.28
C ALA A 235 -19.85 -7.03 41.30
N ASN A 236 -20.00 -8.18 41.96
CA ASN A 236 -19.07 -8.71 42.96
C ASN A 236 -18.99 -10.24 43.01
N ASP A 237 -19.54 -10.93 42.01
CA ASP A 237 -19.48 -12.38 41.84
C ASP A 237 -19.04 -12.74 40.40
N GLU A 238 -18.50 -13.94 40.20
CA GLU A 238 -17.89 -14.34 38.92
C GLU A 238 -18.89 -14.33 37.75
N ASP A 239 -20.21 -14.53 37.96
CA ASP A 239 -21.19 -14.49 36.88
C ASP A 239 -21.71 -13.06 36.58
N SER A 240 -21.90 -12.21 37.59
CA SER A 240 -22.18 -10.78 37.36
C SER A 240 -21.01 -10.10 36.65
N ILE A 241 -19.77 -10.38 37.08
CA ILE A 241 -18.55 -9.86 36.44
C ILE A 241 -18.41 -10.41 35.02
N ARG A 242 -18.68 -11.70 34.79
CA ARG A 242 -18.72 -12.31 33.44
C ARG A 242 -19.73 -11.61 32.54
N ASN A 243 -20.89 -11.19 33.06
CA ASN A 243 -21.95 -10.59 32.25
C ASN A 243 -21.76 -9.09 31.93
N LEU A 244 -20.79 -8.40 32.54
CA LEU A 244 -20.56 -6.95 32.33
C LEU A 244 -20.39 -6.52 30.86
N HIS A 245 -19.86 -7.39 30.00
CA HIS A 245 -19.73 -7.12 28.56
C HIS A 245 -21.02 -7.34 27.76
N LYS A 246 -21.99 -8.08 28.29
CA LYS A 246 -23.26 -8.43 27.62
C LYS A 246 -24.40 -7.51 27.99
N SER A 247 -24.38 -6.99 29.22
CA SER A 247 -25.36 -6.02 29.72
C SER A 247 -24.82 -4.58 29.63
N SER A 248 -25.73 -3.62 29.86
CA SER A 248 -25.49 -2.18 29.77
C SER A 248 -26.63 -1.43 30.46
N ASN A 249 -26.37 -0.22 30.92
CA ASN A 249 -27.40 0.73 31.35
C ASN A 249 -27.57 1.92 30.36
N ALA A 250 -26.75 2.01 29.30
CA ALA A 250 -26.70 3.09 28.33
C ALA A 250 -26.99 2.65 26.87
N GLY A 251 -27.62 1.47 26.70
CA GLY A 251 -28.10 0.98 25.41
C GLY A 251 -27.03 0.36 24.48
N ARG A 252 -25.78 0.19 24.93
CA ARG A 252 -24.69 -0.46 24.17
C ARG A 252 -23.98 -1.49 25.05
N GLN A 253 -23.93 -2.75 24.63
CA GLN A 253 -23.32 -3.85 25.40
C GLN A 253 -21.89 -3.49 25.84
N GLY A 254 -21.53 -3.79 27.09
CA GLY A 254 -20.22 -3.47 27.66
C GLY A 254 -20.01 -2.01 28.07
N VAL A 255 -20.93 -1.10 27.73
CA VAL A 255 -20.88 0.33 28.12
C VAL A 255 -21.78 0.57 29.34
N TRP A 256 -21.20 1.14 30.39
CA TRP A 256 -21.91 1.48 31.63
C TRP A 256 -21.67 2.94 32.02
N VAL A 257 -22.73 3.73 32.15
CA VAL A 257 -22.68 5.18 32.43
C VAL A 257 -23.36 5.51 33.76
N PHE A 258 -22.73 6.37 34.55
CA PHE A 258 -23.20 6.80 35.87
C PHE A 258 -23.00 8.31 36.05
N GLU A 259 -24.01 9.01 36.58
CA GLU A 259 -23.84 10.39 37.06
C GLU A 259 -23.19 10.37 38.46
N ILE A 260 -22.18 11.20 38.67
CA ILE A 260 -21.42 11.31 39.91
C ILE A 260 -21.39 12.76 40.42
N GLY A 261 -21.77 12.95 41.68
CA GLY A 261 -21.68 14.26 42.38
C GLY A 261 -22.94 15.15 42.35
N SER A 262 -24.05 14.70 41.75
CA SER A 262 -25.27 15.51 41.55
C SER A 262 -25.89 16.04 42.86
N SER A 263 -26.01 15.18 43.88
CA SER A 263 -26.38 15.56 45.26
C SER A 263 -25.98 14.45 46.24
N SER A 264 -26.21 14.65 47.54
CA SER A 264 -25.75 13.76 48.62
C SER A 264 -26.17 12.31 48.43
N ASP A 265 -25.19 11.41 48.54
CA ASP A 265 -25.29 9.95 48.66
C ASP A 265 -25.95 9.18 47.51
N THR A 266 -26.01 9.74 46.30
CA THR A 266 -26.47 9.00 45.10
C THR A 266 -25.52 9.10 43.90
N ILE A 267 -24.92 7.96 43.55
CA ILE A 267 -24.48 7.67 42.17
C ILE A 267 -25.73 7.23 41.40
N VAL A 268 -26.05 7.89 40.29
CA VAL A 268 -27.24 7.57 39.50
C VAL A 268 -26.82 6.72 38.29
N PRO A 269 -27.26 5.46 38.16
CA PRO A 269 -27.07 4.70 36.93
C PRO A 269 -28.01 5.21 35.83
N ALA A 270 -27.54 5.20 34.58
CA ALA A 270 -28.34 5.48 33.40
C ALA A 270 -29.61 4.61 33.31
N LYS A 271 -30.63 5.11 32.59
CA LYS A 271 -31.91 4.43 32.36
C LYS A 271 -32.35 4.59 30.92
N VAL A 272 -32.33 3.49 30.16
CA VAL A 272 -32.80 3.44 28.77
C VAL A 272 -34.28 3.82 28.69
N SER A 273 -34.60 4.86 27.92
CA SER A 273 -35.98 5.35 27.74
C SER A 273 -36.75 4.47 26.74
N SER A 274 -37.85 3.88 27.19
CA SER A 274 -38.67 2.94 26.39
C SER A 274 -39.66 3.66 25.45
N VAL A 275 -39.16 4.44 24.49
CA VAL A 275 -40.00 5.13 23.50
C VAL A 275 -39.47 4.94 22.07
N LEU A 276 -39.72 3.76 21.48
CA LEU A 276 -39.95 3.59 20.04
C LEU A 276 -40.43 2.16 19.71
N THR A 277 -41.68 1.86 20.10
CA THR A 277 -42.36 0.61 19.72
C THR A 277 -43.59 0.93 18.87
N SER A 278 -43.54 0.64 17.56
CA SER A 278 -44.74 0.40 16.74
C SER A 278 -44.38 -0.14 15.36
N LEU A 279 -44.54 -1.46 15.19
CA LEU A 279 -44.98 -2.16 13.98
C LEU A 279 -45.09 -3.64 14.34
N GLU A 280 -46.26 -4.03 14.85
CA GLU A 280 -46.54 -5.42 15.25
C GLU A 280 -46.77 -6.31 14.02
N PRO A 281 -46.32 -7.57 14.04
CA PRO A 281 -46.84 -8.59 13.14
C PRO A 281 -48.24 -9.03 13.60
N SER A 282 -49.16 -9.25 12.66
CA SER A 282 -50.53 -9.68 12.95
C SER A 282 -50.61 -11.18 13.27
N GLU A 283 -51.07 -11.53 14.47
CA GLU A 283 -51.48 -12.90 14.83
C GLU A 283 -52.97 -13.13 14.50
N GLU A 284 -53.23 -13.88 13.41
CA GLU A 284 -54.49 -14.62 13.22
C GLU A 284 -54.16 -16.00 12.60
N ASP A 285 -53.77 -16.95 13.46
CA ASP A 285 -54.56 -18.17 13.64
C ASP A 285 -54.17 -18.84 14.98
N GLN A 286 -55.17 -19.41 15.66
CA GLN A 286 -55.02 -19.96 17.02
C GLN A 286 -54.94 -21.50 17.03
N GLU A 287 -54.87 -22.05 18.25
CA GLU A 287 -55.02 -23.47 18.61
C GLU A 287 -53.76 -24.37 18.42
N LEU A 288 -53.35 -25.21 19.39
CA LEU A 288 -53.92 -25.48 20.72
C LEU A 288 -52.87 -25.89 21.77
N THR A 289 -53.28 -25.78 23.04
CA THR A 289 -52.70 -26.28 24.32
C THR A 289 -51.97 -27.65 24.27
N SER A 290 -51.00 -27.99 25.15
CA SER A 290 -50.44 -27.33 26.36
C SER A 290 -49.17 -28.02 26.93
N LYS A 291 -48.50 -27.32 27.87
CA LYS A 291 -47.52 -27.73 28.92
C LYS A 291 -47.77 -29.13 29.59
N PRO A 292 -46.83 -29.75 30.37
CA PRO A 292 -45.59 -29.19 30.97
C PRO A 292 -44.31 -30.09 31.03
N PHE A 293 -43.21 -29.50 31.54
CA PHE A 293 -42.11 -30.08 32.36
C PHE A 293 -41.40 -31.42 32.00
N MET A 294 -40.13 -31.28 31.60
CA MET A 294 -38.90 -31.74 32.32
C MET A 294 -38.79 -33.19 32.85
N SER A 295 -37.96 -34.01 32.19
CA SER A 295 -36.83 -34.75 32.82
C SER A 295 -35.87 -35.33 31.77
N ASP A 296 -34.65 -35.74 32.17
CA ASP A 296 -33.68 -36.46 31.34
C ASP A 296 -34.18 -37.83 30.81
N TYR A 297 -33.67 -38.27 29.66
CA TYR A 297 -32.62 -39.31 29.56
C TYR A 297 -32.22 -39.52 28.09
N GLY A 298 -30.98 -39.96 27.84
CA GLY A 298 -30.53 -40.41 26.51
C GLY A 298 -30.32 -41.92 26.46
N SER A 299 -30.66 -42.57 25.35
CA SER A 299 -30.10 -43.87 24.90
C SER A 299 -30.54 -44.25 23.48
N THR A 300 -29.55 -44.68 22.69
CA THR A 300 -29.50 -45.69 21.61
C THR A 300 -30.71 -46.01 20.70
N GLU A 301 -30.39 -46.02 19.39
CA GLU A 301 -30.92 -46.78 18.24
C GLU A 301 -31.95 -47.93 18.45
N ILE A 302 -32.86 -48.12 17.47
CA ILE A 302 -32.74 -49.18 16.42
C ILE A 302 -33.81 -49.03 15.31
N ARG A 303 -33.55 -49.67 14.16
CA ARG A 303 -34.23 -49.57 12.85
C ARG A 303 -34.97 -50.88 12.47
N PRO A 304 -35.98 -50.82 11.60
CA PRO A 304 -36.13 -51.79 10.48
C PRO A 304 -36.20 -51.03 9.12
N GLN A 305 -35.64 -51.49 7.99
CA GLN A 305 -35.84 -52.75 7.24
C GLN A 305 -37.31 -52.93 6.79
N TYR A 306 -37.63 -53.45 5.61
CA TYR A 306 -37.18 -54.67 4.90
C TYR A 306 -37.26 -54.43 3.36
N VAL A 307 -36.76 -55.25 2.41
CA VAL A 307 -35.71 -56.31 2.24
C VAL A 307 -35.70 -56.60 0.69
N THR A 308 -35.01 -57.48 -0.06
CA THR A 308 -34.17 -58.71 -0.05
C THR A 308 -33.34 -58.65 -1.38
N SER A 309 -32.41 -59.50 -1.83
CA SER A 309 -31.65 -60.73 -1.45
C SER A 309 -30.63 -60.91 -2.61
N SER A 310 -29.52 -61.66 -2.66
CA SER A 310 -28.78 -62.70 -1.89
C SER A 310 -27.45 -62.92 -2.69
N THR A 311 -26.34 -63.60 -2.35
CA THR A 311 -25.79 -64.51 -1.30
C THR A 311 -24.30 -64.73 -1.71
N ASP A 312 -23.29 -65.08 -0.91
CA ASP A 312 -23.05 -65.20 0.55
C ASP A 312 -21.54 -65.58 0.75
N SER A 313 -21.16 -66.07 1.94
CA SER A 313 -20.02 -66.96 2.28
C SER A 313 -18.56 -66.42 2.33
N THR A 314 -18.15 -66.12 3.58
CA THR A 314 -16.99 -66.69 4.34
C THR A 314 -15.51 -66.34 4.07
N GLU A 315 -14.91 -65.76 5.14
CA GLU A 315 -13.66 -66.18 5.84
C GLU A 315 -12.26 -65.81 5.27
N GLU A 316 -11.23 -66.20 6.03
CA GLU A 316 -10.02 -65.38 6.29
C GLU A 316 -8.69 -65.92 5.69
N ASP A 317 -7.74 -64.97 5.62
CA ASP A 317 -6.31 -65.10 5.95
C ASP A 317 -5.22 -65.52 4.92
N GLN A 318 -4.18 -64.67 4.91
CA GLN A 318 -2.75 -64.88 4.63
C GLN A 318 -2.14 -65.23 3.23
N HIS A 319 -0.92 -64.69 3.09
CA HIS A 319 0.25 -65.11 2.29
C HIS A 319 0.45 -64.74 0.78
N VAL A 320 1.32 -63.73 0.58
CA VAL A 320 2.50 -63.70 -0.33
C VAL A 320 2.34 -63.44 -1.85
N THR A 321 2.60 -62.17 -2.22
CA THR A 321 3.73 -61.66 -3.06
C THR A 321 4.02 -62.20 -4.48
N TYR A 322 4.70 -61.35 -5.25
CA TYR A 322 5.40 -61.54 -6.55
C TYR A 322 4.55 -61.42 -7.83
N SER A 323 5.00 -60.73 -8.88
CA SER A 323 6.04 -59.68 -9.00
C SER A 323 5.97 -59.00 -10.38
N VAL A 324 6.49 -57.77 -10.51
CA VAL A 324 6.74 -57.14 -11.81
C VAL A 324 8.04 -57.70 -12.42
N PRO A 325 8.05 -58.20 -13.67
CA PRO A 325 9.28 -58.63 -14.35
C PRO A 325 10.15 -57.46 -14.80
N GLN A 326 11.47 -57.62 -14.70
CA GLN A 326 12.47 -56.83 -15.45
C GLN A 326 12.84 -57.52 -16.77
N LEU A 327 13.57 -56.81 -17.64
CA LEU A 327 14.89 -57.14 -18.25
C LEU A 327 15.20 -55.98 -19.24
N ALA A 328 16.32 -55.25 -19.14
CA ALA A 328 17.74 -55.62 -19.36
C ALA A 328 18.08 -55.84 -20.86
N VAL A 329 19.32 -55.75 -21.34
CA VAL A 329 20.66 -55.57 -20.69
C VAL A 329 21.31 -54.25 -21.20
N GLU A 330 22.60 -53.86 -21.08
CA GLU A 330 23.86 -54.56 -20.72
C GLU A 330 24.88 -53.57 -20.10
N ASP A 331 25.89 -54.08 -19.39
CA ASP A 331 27.06 -53.35 -18.86
C ASP A 331 28.30 -53.51 -19.76
N PHE A 332 29.33 -52.67 -19.57
CA PHE A 332 30.71 -53.04 -19.89
C PHE A 332 31.73 -52.47 -18.88
N ILE A 333 32.71 -53.30 -18.51
CA ILE A 333 33.72 -53.00 -17.47
C ILE A 333 35.13 -53.19 -18.06
N THR A 334 36.12 -52.52 -17.44
CA THR A 334 37.58 -52.81 -17.35
C THR A 334 38.55 -51.89 -18.09
N SER A 335 39.46 -51.30 -17.31
CA SER A 335 40.89 -51.69 -17.32
C SER A 335 41.58 -51.22 -16.03
N TYR A 336 42.52 -52.02 -15.51
CA TYR A 336 43.36 -51.71 -14.34
C TYR A 336 44.83 -51.49 -14.78
N GLN A 337 45.72 -51.22 -13.81
CA GLN A 337 47.19 -51.05 -13.91
C GLN A 337 47.65 -49.62 -14.32
N ASP A 338 48.40 -48.82 -13.54
CA ASP A 338 49.37 -48.99 -12.43
C ASP A 338 50.85 -49.07 -12.85
N VAL A 339 51.58 -47.94 -12.66
CA VAL A 339 53.05 -47.86 -12.58
C VAL A 339 53.46 -46.74 -11.59
N THR A 340 53.59 -47.11 -10.31
CA THR A 340 54.60 -46.68 -9.31
C THR A 340 55.48 -45.42 -9.55
N GLY A 341 55.60 -44.52 -8.54
CA GLY A 341 56.53 -43.36 -8.63
C GLY A 341 56.65 -42.36 -7.44
N THR A 342 56.50 -42.78 -6.18
CA THR A 342 56.74 -41.97 -4.95
C THR A 342 58.25 -41.70 -4.68
N PRO A 343 58.70 -40.75 -3.80
CA PRO A 343 58.12 -40.23 -2.54
C PRO A 343 58.17 -38.66 -2.41
N SER A 344 57.91 -37.96 -1.27
CA SER A 344 58.00 -38.32 0.16
C SER A 344 57.19 -37.45 1.17
N THR A 345 56.82 -38.08 2.31
CA THR A 345 56.62 -37.53 3.69
C THR A 345 55.49 -36.50 3.95
N GLU A 346 54.71 -36.53 5.05
CA GLU A 346 54.76 -37.34 6.30
C GLU A 346 53.36 -37.52 6.98
N SER A 347 53.23 -38.47 7.94
CA SER A 347 52.19 -38.67 9.02
C SER A 347 50.68 -38.32 8.76
N PHE A 348 49.63 -39.16 8.95
CA PHE A 348 49.33 -40.44 9.68
C PHE A 348 49.57 -40.41 11.21
N TYR A 349 48.72 -40.89 12.15
CA TYR A 349 47.54 -41.80 12.26
C TYR A 349 46.80 -41.53 13.63
N ARG A 350 45.60 -42.02 14.05
CA ARG A 350 44.37 -42.68 13.49
C ARG A 350 43.21 -42.69 14.56
N HIS A 351 41.98 -43.05 14.17
CA HIS A 351 40.71 -43.32 14.90
C HIS A 351 40.72 -43.78 16.38
N ARG A 352 39.68 -43.41 17.16
CA ARG A 352 38.69 -44.40 17.70
C ARG A 352 37.41 -43.83 18.36
N GLU A 353 36.45 -44.72 18.53
CA GLU A 353 35.09 -44.62 19.09
C GLU A 353 34.93 -45.66 20.25
N PHE A 354 33.92 -45.70 21.13
CA PHE A 354 32.81 -44.83 21.61
C PHE A 354 32.35 -45.45 22.98
N PRO A 355 31.75 -44.71 23.96
CA PRO A 355 30.30 -44.88 24.25
C PRO A 355 29.60 -43.73 25.03
N THR A 356 28.34 -43.96 25.43
CA THR A 356 27.35 -43.07 26.08
C THR A 356 27.37 -42.99 27.63
N ALA A 357 27.00 -41.84 28.22
CA ALA A 357 26.41 -41.70 29.58
C ALA A 357 25.73 -40.31 29.80
N LYS A 358 25.04 -40.09 30.94
CA LYS A 358 24.18 -38.90 31.21
C LYS A 358 24.74 -37.90 32.26
N ALA A 359 24.41 -36.60 32.06
CA ALA A 359 24.20 -35.54 33.07
C ALA A 359 25.40 -35.02 33.91
N PRO A 360 25.31 -33.85 34.60
CA PRO A 360 24.50 -32.64 34.34
C PRO A 360 25.35 -31.34 34.22
N PRO A 361 24.82 -30.22 33.69
CA PRO A 361 25.49 -28.91 33.74
C PRO A 361 25.45 -28.29 35.14
N ARG A 362 26.52 -27.56 35.53
CA ARG A 362 26.58 -26.74 36.76
C ARG A 362 26.22 -25.28 36.47
N GLN A 363 25.66 -24.62 37.48
CA GLN A 363 25.24 -23.22 37.45
C GLN A 363 26.44 -22.24 37.40
N PHE A 364 26.21 -21.08 36.79
CA PHE A 364 26.93 -19.84 37.09
C PHE A 364 26.02 -18.90 37.88
N PRO A 365 26.55 -18.04 38.77
CA PRO A 365 25.75 -17.30 39.74
C PRO A 365 25.01 -16.11 39.11
N ALA A 366 23.73 -15.95 39.47
CA ALA A 366 22.96 -14.75 39.14
C ALA A 366 23.42 -13.56 39.99
N GLN A 367 23.56 -12.38 39.38
CA GLN A 367 23.63 -11.12 40.11
C GLN A 367 22.21 -10.70 40.51
N GLN A 368 22.00 -10.50 41.81
CA GLN A 368 20.72 -10.01 42.33
C GLN A 368 20.61 -8.51 42.07
N PHE A 369 19.61 -8.10 41.29
CA PHE A 369 19.11 -6.73 41.33
C PHE A 369 18.23 -6.57 42.58
N PRO A 370 18.28 -5.42 43.29
CA PRO A 370 17.41 -5.17 44.43
C PRO A 370 15.95 -5.04 43.96
N PRO A 371 14.97 -5.52 44.74
CA PRO A 371 13.56 -5.39 44.40
C PRO A 371 13.18 -3.90 44.37
N GLN A 372 12.71 -3.43 43.21
CA GLN A 372 12.04 -2.13 43.11
C GLN A 372 10.55 -2.31 43.39
N GLY A 373 9.96 -1.39 44.15
CA GLY A 373 8.52 -1.36 44.37
C GLY A 373 7.74 -1.04 43.09
N PRO A 374 6.40 -1.23 43.10
CA PRO A 374 5.56 -0.96 41.93
C PRO A 374 5.72 0.48 41.45
N GLN A 375 6.15 0.65 40.19
CA GLN A 375 6.32 1.96 39.58
C GLN A 375 5.03 2.41 38.91
N VAL A 376 4.37 3.42 39.47
CA VAL A 376 3.41 4.25 38.73
C VAL A 376 4.22 5.17 37.82
N ILE A 377 4.13 4.96 36.51
CA ILE A 377 4.85 5.79 35.53
C ILE A 377 4.06 7.09 35.33
N ASP A 378 4.63 8.19 35.82
CA ASP A 378 4.15 9.56 35.61
C ASP A 378 4.64 10.03 34.22
N VAL A 379 3.82 9.87 33.19
CA VAL A 379 4.21 10.10 31.78
C VAL A 379 4.13 11.59 31.45
N GLU A 380 5.27 12.27 31.38
CA GLU A 380 5.39 13.57 30.72
C GLU A 380 5.25 13.41 29.19
N GLU A 381 4.14 13.91 28.63
CA GLU A 381 3.85 14.17 27.20
C GLU A 381 4.52 13.23 26.17
N PHE A 382 4.07 11.96 26.14
CA PHE A 382 4.19 11.11 24.95
C PHE A 382 2.92 11.21 24.10
N ASP A 383 3.04 11.80 22.91
CA ASP A 383 1.93 12.23 22.05
C ASP A 383 1.31 11.07 21.21
N GLU A 384 1.15 9.90 21.83
CA GLU A 384 0.60 8.69 21.20
C GLU A 384 -0.39 7.97 22.13
N THR A 385 -1.65 8.42 22.11
CA THR A 385 -2.87 7.57 22.21
C THR A 385 -4.11 8.39 21.82
N GLY A 386 -4.21 8.82 20.56
CA GLY A 386 -5.35 9.58 20.01
C GLY A 386 -6.69 8.82 19.91
N ILE A 387 -6.93 7.85 20.80
CA ILE A 387 -8.05 6.92 20.82
C ILE A 387 -8.48 6.75 22.30
N VAL A 388 -9.66 7.27 22.65
CA VAL A 388 -10.56 6.56 23.60
C VAL A 388 -10.97 5.29 22.88
N PHE A 389 -11.03 4.13 23.56
CA PHE A 389 -11.40 2.90 22.86
C PHE A 389 -12.76 3.10 22.18
N ARG A 390 -12.77 3.03 20.83
CA ARG A 390 -13.99 3.05 20.05
C ARG A 390 -14.68 1.71 20.27
N TYR A 391 -15.53 1.66 21.29
CA TYR A 391 -16.46 0.56 21.54
C TYR A 391 -17.52 0.57 20.45
N HIS A 392 -17.13 -0.05 19.35
CA HIS A 392 -17.85 -0.25 18.12
C HIS A 392 -18.02 -1.76 17.94
N THR A 393 -19.26 -2.18 17.78
CA THR A 393 -19.70 -3.57 17.61
C THR A 393 -19.36 -4.12 16.21
N ASP A 394 -18.21 -3.72 15.67
CA ASP A 394 -17.81 -3.90 14.27
C ASP A 394 -16.88 -5.12 14.09
N VAL A 395 -17.28 -6.21 14.78
CA VAL A 395 -16.81 -7.59 14.59
C VAL A 395 -15.37 -7.85 15.07
N GLN A 396 -15.06 -9.13 15.36
CA GLN A 396 -13.67 -9.61 15.41
C GLN A 396 -12.88 -9.04 14.24
N GLN A 397 -11.70 -8.46 14.52
CA GLN A 397 -10.82 -7.93 13.48
C GLN A 397 -10.26 -9.07 12.62
N THR A 398 -11.05 -9.41 11.61
CA THR A 398 -10.81 -10.48 10.66
C THR A 398 -10.67 -9.89 9.27
N CYS A 399 -10.05 -10.66 8.38
CA CYS A 399 -9.86 -10.33 6.98
C CYS A 399 -11.18 -10.04 6.25
N ALA A 400 -12.30 -10.65 6.67
CA ALA A 400 -13.62 -10.36 6.12
C ALA A 400 -13.97 -8.86 6.18
N ASN A 401 -13.61 -8.18 7.26
CA ASN A 401 -13.99 -6.78 7.52
C ASN A 401 -12.79 -5.82 7.33
N ASN A 402 -11.59 -6.25 7.72
CA ASN A 402 -10.39 -5.43 7.81
C ASN A 402 -9.37 -5.67 6.70
N ARG A 403 -9.70 -6.43 5.64
CA ARG A 403 -8.79 -6.63 4.47
C ARG A 403 -8.29 -5.31 3.89
N HIS A 404 -9.07 -4.22 3.98
CA HIS A 404 -8.69 -2.88 3.52
C HIS A 404 -7.47 -2.27 4.26
N GLN A 405 -7.11 -2.78 5.44
CA GLN A 405 -5.90 -2.37 6.18
C GLN A 405 -4.61 -3.05 5.70
N CYS A 406 -4.71 -4.15 4.94
CA CYS A 406 -3.56 -4.78 4.29
C CYS A 406 -3.37 -4.21 2.88
N SER A 407 -2.13 -4.15 2.40
CA SER A 407 -1.82 -3.73 1.03
C SER A 407 -2.66 -4.51 0.00
N VAL A 408 -2.98 -3.89 -1.15
CA VAL A 408 -3.54 -4.62 -2.30
C VAL A 408 -2.62 -5.76 -2.77
N HIS A 409 -1.33 -5.69 -2.46
CA HIS A 409 -0.31 -6.71 -2.76
C HIS A 409 0.02 -7.62 -1.56
N ALA A 410 -0.93 -7.80 -0.63
CA ALA A 410 -0.79 -8.67 0.53
C ALA A 410 -1.86 -9.78 0.60
N ILE A 411 -1.54 -10.86 1.29
CA ILE A 411 -2.48 -11.83 1.84
C ILE A 411 -2.77 -11.39 3.28
N CYS A 412 -4.06 -11.31 3.61
CA CYS A 412 -4.54 -11.20 4.98
C CYS A 412 -4.80 -12.62 5.50
N LYS A 413 -4.45 -12.89 6.76
CA LYS A 413 -4.72 -14.16 7.44
C LYS A 413 -5.30 -13.88 8.84
N ASP A 414 -6.31 -14.66 9.20
CA ASP A 414 -6.99 -14.60 10.50
C ASP A 414 -6.28 -15.45 11.57
N TYR A 415 -6.33 -14.97 12.81
CA TYR A 415 -5.76 -15.56 14.02
C TYR A 415 -6.79 -15.43 15.17
N PRO A 416 -6.67 -16.18 16.28
CA PRO A 416 -7.70 -16.20 17.33
C PRO A 416 -8.06 -14.83 17.93
N ASN A 417 -7.11 -13.89 17.91
CA ASN A 417 -7.22 -12.57 18.56
C ASN A 417 -7.15 -11.39 17.57
N GLY A 418 -7.20 -11.62 16.26
CA GLY A 418 -7.04 -10.57 15.23
C GLY A 418 -6.60 -11.09 13.86
N PHE A 419 -6.01 -10.23 13.03
CA PHE A 419 -5.50 -10.58 11.69
C PHE A 419 -4.07 -10.07 11.48
N CYS A 420 -3.31 -10.73 10.62
CA CYS A 420 -2.02 -10.23 10.12
C CYS A 420 -2.01 -10.13 8.59
N CYS A 421 -1.22 -9.19 8.09
CA CYS A 421 -0.94 -8.99 6.68
C CYS A 421 0.43 -9.58 6.30
N SER A 422 0.58 -10.07 5.07
CA SER A 422 1.86 -10.57 4.54
C SER A 422 1.97 -10.28 3.05
N CYS A 423 3.09 -9.74 2.56
CA CYS A 423 3.24 -9.42 1.13
C CYS A 423 3.26 -10.69 0.26
N ILE A 424 2.68 -10.62 -0.94
CA ILE A 424 2.72 -11.73 -1.91
C ILE A 424 4.11 -11.90 -2.53
N ALA A 425 4.39 -13.08 -3.10
CA ALA A 425 5.67 -13.34 -3.77
C ALA A 425 5.97 -12.29 -4.86
N GLY A 426 7.22 -11.78 -4.87
CA GLY A 426 7.65 -10.65 -5.70
C GLY A 426 7.41 -9.27 -5.08
N TYR A 427 6.86 -9.20 -3.87
CA TYR A 427 6.71 -7.98 -3.07
C TYR A 427 7.38 -8.11 -1.70
N LYS A 428 7.93 -7.00 -1.20
CA LYS A 428 8.59 -6.86 0.10
C LYS A 428 7.87 -5.81 0.96
N GLY A 429 8.00 -5.90 2.28
CA GLY A 429 7.32 -5.02 3.24
C GLY A 429 6.68 -5.80 4.40
N ASN A 430 5.98 -5.10 5.28
CA ASN A 430 5.33 -5.66 6.48
C ASN A 430 3.89 -6.19 6.23
N GLY A 431 3.42 -6.20 4.97
CA GLY A 431 2.06 -6.64 4.62
C GLY A 431 1.00 -5.54 4.68
N ARG A 432 1.12 -4.56 5.58
CA ARG A 432 0.32 -3.33 5.52
C ARG A 432 0.80 -2.48 4.34
N GLN A 433 2.10 -2.26 4.27
CA GLN A 433 2.81 -1.70 3.12
C GLN A 433 3.55 -2.81 2.37
N CYS A 434 3.43 -2.82 1.03
CA CYS A 434 4.09 -3.80 0.14
C CYS A 434 4.55 -3.15 -1.16
N VAL A 435 5.81 -3.37 -1.52
CA VAL A 435 6.50 -2.79 -2.69
C VAL A 435 7.08 -3.90 -3.56
N ALA A 436 6.97 -3.77 -4.88
CA ALA A 436 7.48 -4.75 -5.84
C ALA A 436 9.01 -4.80 -5.86
N GLU A 437 9.59 -6.00 -5.91
CA GLU A 437 11.04 -6.20 -6.05
C GLU A 437 11.58 -5.58 -7.34
N GLY A 438 12.79 -5.00 -7.28
CA GLY A 438 13.39 -4.25 -8.38
C GLY A 438 12.71 -2.91 -8.74
N SER A 439 11.63 -2.50 -8.06
CA SER A 439 11.00 -1.21 -8.33
C SER A 439 11.79 -0.01 -7.77
N PRO A 440 11.83 1.13 -8.47
CA PRO A 440 12.39 2.37 -7.94
C PRO A 440 11.44 2.98 -6.91
N GLN A 441 11.98 3.41 -5.77
CA GLN A 441 11.21 4.05 -4.70
C GLN A 441 11.74 5.46 -4.43
N ARG A 442 10.81 6.38 -4.14
CA ARG A 442 11.09 7.78 -3.81
C ARG A 442 10.68 8.04 -2.38
N VAL A 443 11.55 8.66 -1.59
CA VAL A 443 11.24 9.17 -0.26
C VAL A 443 11.20 10.69 -0.32
N ASN A 444 10.09 11.30 0.09
CA ASN A 444 9.89 12.75 0.08
C ASN A 444 9.63 13.23 1.51
N GLY A 445 10.17 14.40 1.86
CA GLY A 445 10.06 14.89 3.22
C GLY A 445 10.44 16.34 3.44
N LYS A 446 10.02 16.86 4.59
CA LYS A 446 10.47 18.16 5.09
C LYS A 446 11.50 17.98 6.19
N VAL A 447 12.45 18.91 6.20
CA VAL A 447 13.48 19.04 7.22
C VAL A 447 13.30 20.39 7.93
N LYS A 448 13.39 20.36 9.26
CA LYS A 448 13.57 21.55 10.08
C LYS A 448 14.78 21.35 11.00
N GLY A 449 15.45 22.44 11.36
CA GLY A 449 16.54 22.33 12.31
C GLY A 449 17.00 23.65 12.91
N ARG A 450 17.61 23.51 14.10
CA ARG A 450 18.22 24.57 14.90
C ARG A 450 19.62 24.11 15.31
N ILE A 451 20.61 24.42 14.48
CA ILE A 451 21.95 23.86 14.61
C ILE A 451 22.97 24.98 14.87
N PHE A 452 23.70 24.88 15.97
CA PHE A 452 24.87 25.72 16.23
C PHE A 452 26.10 25.13 15.52
N VAL A 453 26.92 25.99 14.90
CA VAL A 453 28.10 25.56 14.15
C VAL A 453 29.37 26.05 14.85
N GLY A 454 30.30 25.13 15.14
CA GLY A 454 31.54 25.40 15.86
C GLY A 454 31.27 26.14 17.17
N ASN A 455 32.03 27.21 17.43
CA ASN A 455 31.87 28.05 18.61
C ASN A 455 30.84 29.20 18.45
N ASN A 456 30.05 29.21 17.37
CA ASN A 456 29.07 30.28 17.14
C ASN A 456 27.97 30.28 18.22
N PRO A 457 27.68 31.42 18.89
CA PRO A 457 26.58 31.52 19.85
C PRO A 457 25.19 31.66 19.19
N VAL A 458 25.11 31.96 17.89
CA VAL A 458 23.86 32.04 17.12
C VAL A 458 23.65 30.72 16.37
N PRO A 459 22.49 30.05 16.52
CA PRO A 459 22.19 28.85 15.75
C PRO A 459 21.74 29.22 14.33
N VAL A 460 22.09 28.41 13.35
CA VAL A 460 21.46 28.40 12.02
C VAL A 460 20.11 27.70 12.16
N THR A 461 19.02 28.46 12.01
CA THR A 461 17.65 27.96 11.96
C THR A 461 17.17 27.85 10.52
N PHE A 462 16.59 26.71 10.15
CA PHE A 462 16.03 26.47 8.83
C PHE A 462 14.76 25.61 8.96
N GLU A 463 13.76 25.94 8.14
CA GLU A 463 12.44 25.33 8.12
C GLU A 463 11.97 25.21 6.67
N ASN A 464 11.07 24.26 6.39
CA ASN A 464 10.56 23.94 5.05
C ASN A 464 11.61 23.46 4.02
N THR A 465 12.86 23.27 4.40
CA THR A 465 13.93 22.58 3.64
C THR A 465 13.43 21.23 3.13
N ASP A 466 13.60 20.96 1.83
CA ASP A 466 13.12 19.73 1.18
C ASP A 466 14.17 18.62 1.20
N LEU A 467 13.77 17.41 1.61
CA LEU A 467 14.53 16.18 1.47
C LEU A 467 13.87 15.31 0.40
N HIS A 468 14.64 14.95 -0.62
CA HIS A 468 14.26 13.97 -1.63
C HIS A 468 15.29 12.84 -1.64
N SER A 469 14.83 11.60 -1.64
CA SER A 469 15.69 10.42 -1.74
C SER A 469 15.19 9.47 -2.83
N TYR A 470 16.12 8.82 -3.51
CA TYR A 470 15.87 7.83 -4.55
C TYR A 470 16.65 6.55 -4.23
N VAL A 471 15.95 5.42 -4.30
CA VAL A 471 16.49 4.07 -4.12
C VAL A 471 15.86 3.14 -5.14
N VAL A 472 16.41 1.94 -5.28
CA VAL A 472 15.75 0.84 -6.01
C VAL A 472 15.81 -0.43 -5.16
N MET A 473 14.68 -1.14 -5.07
CA MET A 473 14.58 -2.37 -4.30
C MET A 473 15.64 -3.38 -4.75
N ASN A 474 16.31 -4.02 -3.79
CA ASN A 474 17.39 -4.99 -3.98
C ASN A 474 18.70 -4.43 -4.61
N HIS A 475 18.84 -3.11 -4.83
CA HIS A 475 20.11 -2.52 -5.26
C HIS A 475 21.00 -2.07 -4.09
N GLY A 476 20.44 -1.85 -2.89
CA GLY A 476 21.17 -1.40 -1.69
C GLY A 476 21.68 0.04 -1.73
N ARG A 477 21.80 0.67 -2.90
CA ARG A 477 22.33 2.03 -3.05
C ARG A 477 21.23 3.08 -2.90
N ALA A 478 21.43 3.99 -1.96
CA ALA A 478 20.52 5.09 -1.67
C ALA A 478 21.18 6.44 -1.97
N TYR A 479 20.41 7.34 -2.60
CA TYR A 479 20.84 8.69 -2.97
C TYR A 479 19.89 9.69 -2.31
N THR A 480 20.38 10.56 -1.43
CA THR A 480 19.57 11.56 -0.71
C THR A 480 20.08 12.96 -1.02
N ALA A 481 19.18 13.88 -1.31
CA ALA A 481 19.45 15.30 -1.51
C ALA A 481 18.59 16.15 -0.56
N ILE A 482 19.22 17.10 0.12
CA ILE A 482 18.58 18.04 1.04
C ILE A 482 18.83 19.46 0.50
N SER A 483 17.76 20.14 0.11
CA SER A 483 17.79 21.40 -0.64
C SER A 483 17.51 22.61 0.26
N THR A 484 18.00 23.79 -0.12
CA THR A 484 17.90 25.04 0.66
C THR A 484 18.55 24.94 2.05
N ILE A 485 19.75 24.35 2.09
CA ILE A 485 20.63 24.35 3.28
C ILE A 485 21.55 25.58 3.22
N PRO A 486 21.59 26.45 4.24
CA PRO A 486 22.46 27.63 4.24
C PRO A 486 23.96 27.27 4.21
N GLU A 487 24.78 28.09 3.52
CA GLU A 487 26.23 27.89 3.42
C GLU A 487 26.93 27.83 4.79
N ALA A 488 26.46 28.63 5.75
CA ALA A 488 26.94 28.65 7.13
C ALA A 488 26.74 27.33 7.90
N LEU A 489 26.09 26.33 7.30
CA LEU A 489 25.81 25.02 7.86
C LEU A 489 26.16 23.86 6.91
N GLY A 490 26.03 24.06 5.58
CA GLY A 490 26.12 22.98 4.58
C GLY A 490 27.41 22.16 4.62
N TYR A 491 28.56 22.82 4.76
CA TYR A 491 29.86 22.12 4.89
C TYR A 491 29.95 21.31 6.20
N SER A 492 29.45 21.86 7.31
CA SER A 492 29.44 21.18 8.62
C SER A 492 28.49 19.99 8.72
N LEU A 493 27.54 19.85 7.81
CA LEU A 493 26.69 18.66 7.73
C LEU A 493 27.34 17.51 6.96
N LEU A 494 28.41 17.73 6.18
CA LEU A 494 29.03 16.69 5.33
C LEU A 494 29.37 15.36 6.05
N PRO A 495 29.86 15.33 7.32
CA PRO A 495 30.10 14.07 8.03
C PRO A 495 28.84 13.26 8.36
N LEU A 496 27.65 13.86 8.29
CA LEU A 496 26.39 13.30 8.80
C LEU A 496 25.60 12.52 7.72
N ALA A 497 26.29 11.78 6.84
CA ALA A 497 25.69 10.96 5.78
C ALA A 497 24.55 10.06 6.28
N SER A 498 24.65 9.56 7.52
CA SER A 498 23.65 8.75 8.23
C SER A 498 22.28 9.42 8.45
N ILE A 499 22.10 10.71 8.12
CA ILE A 499 20.79 11.35 7.96
C ILE A 499 20.02 10.70 6.79
N GLY A 500 20.70 10.45 5.66
CA GLY A 500 20.18 9.65 4.55
C GLY A 500 20.38 8.13 4.73
N GLY A 501 21.38 7.72 5.52
CA GLY A 501 21.72 6.32 5.74
C GLY A 501 20.62 5.44 6.35
N VAL A 502 19.62 6.01 7.03
CA VAL A 502 18.41 5.26 7.43
C VAL A 502 17.63 4.73 6.22
N ILE A 503 17.57 5.49 5.13
CA ILE A 503 16.94 5.07 3.88
C ILE A 503 17.79 3.97 3.22
N GLY A 504 19.11 4.04 3.37
CA GLY A 504 20.03 2.95 3.04
C GLY A 504 19.75 1.66 3.81
N TRP A 505 19.52 1.75 5.13
CA TRP A 505 19.12 0.61 5.98
C TRP A 505 17.73 0.04 5.63
N MET A 506 16.76 0.91 5.29
CA MET A 506 15.43 0.49 4.84
C MET A 506 15.51 -0.39 3.58
N PHE A 507 16.40 -0.05 2.63
CA PHE A 507 16.47 -0.65 1.31
C PHE A 507 17.76 -1.41 1.03
N ALA A 508 18.46 -1.83 2.09
CA ALA A 508 19.66 -2.66 2.03
C ALA A 508 19.39 -3.99 1.30
N VAL A 509 20.39 -4.51 0.60
CA VAL A 509 20.32 -5.84 -0.05
C VAL A 509 20.21 -6.91 1.04
N GLU A 510 19.12 -7.67 1.02
CA GLU A 510 18.86 -8.75 1.98
C GLU A 510 19.67 -10.00 1.66
N GLN A 511 20.50 -10.44 2.62
CA GLN A 511 21.11 -11.77 2.57
C GLN A 511 20.15 -12.84 3.10
N GLN A 512 20.38 -14.10 2.73
CA GLN A 512 19.46 -15.21 3.02
C GLN A 512 19.20 -15.37 4.53
N GLY A 513 17.94 -15.18 4.95
CA GLY A 513 17.52 -15.25 6.36
C GLY A 513 17.56 -13.91 7.13
N TYR A 514 17.92 -12.81 6.47
CA TYR A 514 17.99 -11.47 7.05
C TYR A 514 16.98 -10.54 6.37
N LYS A 515 16.47 -9.54 7.11
CA LYS A 515 15.46 -8.57 6.63
C LYS A 515 15.99 -7.15 6.72
N ASN A 516 15.75 -6.35 5.68
CA ASN A 516 16.04 -4.91 5.69
C ASN A 516 14.96 -4.13 6.44
N GLY A 517 15.21 -2.83 6.68
CA GLY A 517 14.31 -2.00 7.47
C GLY A 517 12.90 -1.89 6.89
N PHE A 518 12.74 -1.97 5.56
CA PHE A 518 11.42 -1.93 4.93
C PHE A 518 10.64 -3.24 5.08
N SER A 519 11.29 -4.40 4.93
CA SER A 519 10.71 -5.73 5.19
C SER A 519 10.33 -5.97 6.66
N ILE A 520 10.81 -5.13 7.59
CA ILE A 520 10.45 -5.13 9.00
C ILE A 520 9.32 -4.12 9.27
N THR A 521 9.54 -2.84 8.94
CA THR A 521 8.67 -1.73 9.37
C THR A 521 7.58 -1.34 8.37
N GLY A 522 7.65 -1.79 7.11
CA GLY A 522 6.83 -1.27 6.03
C GLY A 522 7.07 0.22 5.69
N GLY A 523 8.09 0.86 6.29
CA GLY A 523 8.25 2.31 6.24
C GLY A 523 7.37 3.10 7.21
N GLU A 524 6.79 2.45 8.21
CA GLU A 524 6.02 3.06 9.30
C GLU A 524 6.82 2.93 10.60
N PHE A 525 7.61 3.95 10.96
CA PHE A 525 8.47 3.94 12.16
C PHE A 525 8.94 5.32 12.60
N THR A 526 9.34 5.43 13.86
CA THR A 526 10.04 6.61 14.41
C THR A 526 11.48 6.25 14.75
N ARG A 527 12.45 7.00 14.21
CA ARG A 527 13.87 6.94 14.55
C ARG A 527 14.26 8.14 15.41
N GLN A 528 14.86 7.87 16.56
CA GLN A 528 15.59 8.87 17.35
C GLN A 528 17.09 8.56 17.28
N THR A 529 17.91 9.61 17.27
CA THR A 529 19.36 9.49 17.13
C THR A 529 20.07 10.58 17.93
N GLU A 530 21.18 10.19 18.55
CA GLU A 530 22.15 11.06 19.22
C GLU A 530 23.51 10.88 18.54
N VAL A 531 24.09 11.99 18.08
CA VAL A 531 25.44 12.03 17.51
C VAL A 531 26.32 12.83 18.47
N THR A 532 27.46 12.28 18.88
CA THR A 532 28.44 12.96 19.75
C THR A 532 29.79 13.05 19.05
N PHE A 533 30.29 14.26 18.80
CA PHE A 533 31.58 14.51 18.15
C PHE A 533 32.71 14.47 19.18
N LEU A 534 33.61 13.50 19.06
CA LEU A 534 34.53 13.10 20.13
C LEU A 534 35.64 14.13 20.42
N GLY A 535 35.96 15.01 19.48
CA GLY A 535 36.96 16.08 19.68
C GLY A 535 36.50 17.20 20.63
N ASN A 536 35.22 17.61 20.52
CA ASN A 536 34.67 18.75 21.27
C ASN A 536 33.58 18.34 22.29
N ASN A 537 33.17 17.08 22.30
CA ASN A 537 32.01 16.55 23.04
C ASN A 537 30.67 17.22 22.67
N GLU A 538 30.60 17.81 21.47
CA GLU A 538 29.40 18.44 20.91
C GLU A 538 28.36 17.38 20.53
N LYS A 539 27.07 17.72 20.69
CA LYS A 539 25.96 16.79 20.46
C LYS A 539 24.94 17.34 19.48
N LEU A 540 24.49 16.48 18.57
CA LEU A 540 23.35 16.70 17.68
C LEU A 540 22.30 15.61 17.91
N ILE A 541 21.06 16.01 18.16
CA ILE A 541 19.89 15.12 18.23
C ILE A 541 19.17 15.20 16.90
N ILE A 542 18.80 14.03 16.36
CA ILE A 542 18.06 13.88 15.11
C ILE A 542 16.82 13.03 15.40
N LYS A 543 15.64 13.52 15.04
CA LYS A 543 14.38 12.78 15.06
C LYS A 543 13.86 12.62 13.63
N GLN A 544 13.45 11.42 13.25
CA GLN A 544 12.88 11.13 11.93
C GLN A 544 11.63 10.26 12.09
N LYS A 545 10.47 10.75 11.65
CA LYS A 545 9.22 9.96 11.61
C LYS A 545 8.90 9.61 10.16
N PHE A 546 8.70 8.33 9.89
CA PHE A 546 8.26 7.78 8.61
C PHE A 546 6.81 7.31 8.75
N SER A 547 5.97 7.63 7.77
CA SER A 547 4.51 7.41 7.86
C SER A 547 3.98 6.60 6.66
N GLY A 548 4.75 5.60 6.24
CA GLY A 548 4.38 4.70 5.15
C GLY A 548 4.36 5.39 3.78
N ILE A 549 3.59 4.78 2.88
CA ILE A 549 3.41 5.21 1.49
C ILE A 549 2.18 6.11 1.40
N ASP A 550 2.31 7.29 0.78
CA ASP A 550 1.21 8.25 0.60
C ASP A 550 0.29 7.91 -0.60
N GLU A 551 -0.77 8.70 -0.77
CA GLU A 551 -1.73 8.58 -1.88
C GLU A 551 -1.09 8.69 -3.28
N HIS A 552 0.14 9.20 -3.38
CA HIS A 552 0.90 9.37 -4.62
C HIS A 552 1.94 8.26 -4.86
N GLY A 553 2.06 7.28 -3.94
CA GLY A 553 3.06 6.22 -4.03
C GLY A 553 4.46 6.61 -3.54
N HIS A 554 4.59 7.70 -2.77
CA HIS A 554 5.85 8.14 -2.18
C HIS A 554 5.97 7.72 -0.72
N LEU A 555 7.15 7.32 -0.29
CA LEU A 555 7.45 7.15 1.13
C LEU A 555 7.62 8.53 1.79
N THR A 556 7.01 8.71 2.95
CA THR A 556 7.03 9.99 3.67
C THR A 556 8.06 9.99 4.78
N ILE A 557 8.77 11.12 4.95
CA ILE A 557 9.69 11.35 6.08
C ILE A 557 9.56 12.78 6.61
N SER A 558 9.48 12.95 7.93
CA SER A 558 9.67 14.22 8.61
C SER A 558 10.99 14.17 9.38
N THR A 559 11.91 15.12 9.16
CA THR A 559 13.22 15.17 9.83
C THR A 559 13.36 16.45 10.67
N GLU A 560 13.75 16.29 11.93
CA GLU A 560 14.04 17.37 12.87
C GLU A 560 15.45 17.23 13.47
N MET A 561 16.20 18.33 13.50
CA MET A 561 17.60 18.35 13.96
C MET A 561 17.86 19.50 14.95
N GLU A 562 18.35 19.19 16.15
CA GLU A 562 18.69 20.19 17.16
C GLU A 562 20.01 19.84 17.86
N GLY A 563 20.91 20.83 17.99
CA GLY A 563 22.18 20.66 18.70
C GLY A 563 23.33 21.46 18.11
N ARG A 564 24.56 20.98 18.31
CA ARG A 564 25.81 21.60 17.83
C ARG A 564 26.61 20.63 16.97
N VAL A 565 27.23 21.15 15.91
CA VAL A 565 28.14 20.43 15.00
C VAL A 565 29.46 21.19 14.86
N PRO A 566 30.60 20.49 14.66
CA PRO A 566 31.88 21.13 14.41
C PRO A 566 31.86 22.00 13.15
N GLU A 567 32.66 23.06 13.16
CA GLU A 567 32.87 23.90 11.98
C GLU A 567 33.75 23.16 10.96
N VAL A 568 33.28 23.07 9.72
CA VAL A 568 34.03 22.52 8.57
C VAL A 568 34.31 23.68 7.61
N PRO A 569 35.58 23.94 7.22
CA PRO A 569 35.92 25.10 6.41
C PRO A 569 35.18 25.16 5.07
N SER A 570 34.75 26.37 4.68
CA SER A 570 34.05 26.59 3.41
C SER A 570 34.90 26.16 2.21
N GLY A 571 34.39 25.19 1.45
CA GLY A 571 35.09 24.58 0.31
C GLY A 571 35.91 23.33 0.64
N ALA A 572 35.95 22.90 1.90
CA ALA A 572 36.54 21.60 2.26
C ALA A 572 35.67 20.43 1.76
N SER A 573 36.33 19.30 1.51
CA SER A 573 35.69 18.02 1.20
C SER A 573 35.81 17.05 2.37
N VAL A 574 34.87 16.12 2.49
CA VAL A 574 34.85 15.11 3.55
C VAL A 574 34.83 13.72 2.92
N HIS A 575 35.66 12.81 3.46
CA HIS A 575 35.68 11.40 3.11
C HIS A 575 35.31 10.55 4.34
N ILE A 576 34.63 9.43 4.09
CA ILE A 576 34.17 8.50 5.12
C ILE A 576 34.46 7.09 4.58
N GLU A 577 35.28 6.33 5.31
CA GLU A 577 35.64 4.96 4.95
C GLU A 577 34.45 4.00 5.09
N PRO A 578 34.42 2.88 4.34
CA PRO A 578 33.41 1.83 4.50
C PRO A 578 33.35 1.30 5.94
N TYR A 579 32.15 1.05 6.44
CA TYR A 579 31.93 0.66 7.85
C TYR A 579 30.84 -0.39 8.00
N THR A 580 30.78 -1.01 9.17
CA THR A 580 29.74 -1.98 9.55
C THR A 580 29.05 -1.57 10.84
N GLU A 581 27.76 -1.83 10.97
CA GLU A 581 26.97 -1.52 12.17
C GLU A 581 26.11 -2.71 12.57
N LEU A 582 26.06 -2.99 13.87
CA LEU A 582 25.15 -3.97 14.44
C LEU A 582 23.82 -3.30 14.77
N TYR A 583 22.74 -3.93 14.32
CA TYR A 583 21.36 -3.56 14.63
C TYR A 583 20.78 -4.68 15.50
N HIS A 584 20.56 -4.39 16.77
CA HIS A 584 19.98 -5.31 17.75
C HIS A 584 18.46 -5.15 17.76
N ALA A 585 17.74 -6.25 17.52
CA ALA A 585 16.29 -6.26 17.43
C ALA A 585 15.64 -6.83 18.70
N SER A 586 14.66 -6.11 19.21
CA SER A 586 13.71 -6.50 20.26
C SER A 586 12.30 -6.24 19.73
N SER A 587 11.26 -6.80 20.34
CA SER A 587 9.86 -6.60 19.92
C SER A 587 9.55 -5.11 19.76
N SER A 588 9.09 -4.70 18.58
CA SER A 588 8.80 -3.31 18.18
C SER A 588 9.94 -2.29 18.31
N VAL A 589 11.18 -2.68 18.66
CA VAL A 589 12.30 -1.75 18.90
C VAL A 589 13.64 -2.31 18.39
N ILE A 590 14.29 -1.56 17.50
CA ILE A 590 15.65 -1.83 17.02
C ILE A 590 16.61 -0.75 17.55
N THR A 591 17.77 -1.16 18.05
CA THR A 591 18.82 -0.25 18.55
C THR A 591 20.15 -0.50 17.86
N SER A 592 20.96 0.54 17.73
CA SER A 592 22.31 0.45 17.15
C SER A 592 23.22 1.54 17.72
N SER A 593 24.50 1.20 17.92
CA SER A 593 25.53 2.09 18.42
C SER A 593 26.84 1.83 17.69
N SER A 594 27.46 2.88 17.16
CA SER A 594 28.70 2.80 16.38
C SER A 594 29.60 4.00 16.66
N THR A 595 30.91 3.85 16.46
CA THR A 595 31.88 4.93 16.51
C THR A 595 32.62 4.95 15.17
N ARG A 596 32.69 6.11 14.52
CA ARG A 596 33.21 6.23 13.16
C ARG A 596 34.15 7.43 13.03
N GLU A 597 35.07 7.35 12.08
CA GLU A 597 36.00 8.41 11.72
C GLU A 597 35.67 8.97 10.33
N TYR A 598 36.04 10.24 10.11
CA TYR A 598 35.89 10.94 8.83
C TYR A 598 37.11 11.83 8.59
N THR A 599 37.57 11.93 7.35
CA THR A 599 38.69 12.79 6.97
C THR A 599 38.18 14.06 6.31
N VAL A 600 38.58 15.22 6.81
CA VAL A 600 38.34 16.53 6.18
C VAL A 600 39.59 16.93 5.42
N THR A 601 39.41 17.34 4.16
CA THR A 601 40.48 17.88 3.29
C THR A 601 40.15 19.34 2.98
N GLU A 602 41.00 20.26 3.43
CA GLU A 602 40.85 21.69 3.20
C GLU A 602 41.19 22.07 1.75
N PRO A 603 40.54 23.10 1.17
CA PRO A 603 40.81 23.52 -0.19
C PRO A 603 42.21 24.14 -0.31
N GLU A 604 42.96 23.75 -1.35
CA GLU A 604 44.37 24.15 -1.54
C GLU A 604 44.58 25.66 -1.43
N ARG A 605 45.48 26.05 -0.53
CA ARG A 605 46.15 27.35 -0.52
C ARG A 605 47.65 27.10 -0.59
N ASP A 606 48.34 27.85 -1.44
CA ASP A 606 49.80 27.79 -1.63
C ASP A 606 50.38 26.39 -1.95
N GLY A 607 49.56 25.48 -2.52
CA GLY A 607 50.01 24.21 -3.12
C GLY A 607 50.18 23.03 -2.15
N VAL A 608 49.63 23.11 -0.93
CA VAL A 608 49.54 21.98 0.00
C VAL A 608 48.12 21.93 0.59
N ALA A 609 47.42 20.82 0.42
CA ALA A 609 46.13 20.59 1.07
C ALA A 609 46.33 20.06 2.51
N SER A 610 45.74 20.73 3.50
CA SER A 610 45.69 20.25 4.88
C SER A 610 44.60 19.18 5.03
N THR A 611 44.95 18.04 5.64
CA THR A 611 43.99 16.97 5.96
C THR A 611 43.96 16.70 7.46
N TYR A 612 42.78 16.62 8.06
CA TYR A 612 42.61 16.20 9.45
C TYR A 612 41.49 15.16 9.60
N THR A 613 41.62 14.28 10.59
CA THR A 613 40.58 13.30 10.94
C THR A 613 39.74 13.79 12.11
N GLY A 614 38.42 13.65 11.97
CA GLY A 614 37.45 13.79 13.05
C GLY A 614 36.79 12.45 13.36
N ALA A 615 36.22 12.32 14.55
CA ALA A 615 35.51 11.12 14.97
C ALA A 615 34.17 11.47 15.65
N TYR A 616 33.15 10.64 15.43
CA TYR A 616 31.86 10.76 16.09
C TYR A 616 31.35 9.39 16.57
N GLN A 617 30.60 9.41 17.68
CA GLN A 617 29.78 8.30 18.11
C GLN A 617 28.34 8.52 17.64
N TRP A 618 27.75 7.49 17.05
CA TRP A 618 26.38 7.46 16.56
C TRP A 618 25.56 6.47 17.40
N ARG A 619 24.49 6.93 18.05
CA ARG A 619 23.55 6.10 18.82
C ARG A 619 22.15 6.30 18.27
N GLN A 620 21.42 5.22 18.02
CA GLN A 620 20.09 5.29 17.43
C GLN A 620 19.13 4.24 17.97
N THR A 621 17.86 4.63 18.07
CA THR A 621 16.70 3.79 18.42
C THR A 621 15.65 3.97 17.34
N ILE A 622 15.04 2.86 16.92
CA ILE A 622 13.99 2.79 15.89
C ILE A 622 12.81 2.03 16.50
N SER A 623 11.64 2.65 16.55
CA SER A 623 10.41 2.11 17.15
C SER A 623 9.30 2.02 16.10
N PHE A 624 8.58 0.89 16.07
CA PHE A 624 7.64 0.53 15.00
C PHE A 624 6.64 -0.53 15.46
N ASP A 625 5.46 -0.58 14.84
CA ASP A 625 4.44 -1.58 15.16
C ASP A 625 4.66 -2.91 14.41
N GLU A 626 4.45 -4.02 15.12
CA GLU A 626 4.52 -5.38 14.58
C GLU A 626 3.16 -6.11 14.75
N CYS A 627 2.87 -7.11 13.93
CA CYS A 627 1.63 -7.87 14.08
C CYS A 627 1.72 -8.86 15.26
N ILE A 628 1.07 -8.51 16.38
CA ILE A 628 1.14 -9.25 17.65
C ILE A 628 0.46 -10.64 17.57
N HIS A 629 -0.34 -10.91 16.54
CA HIS A 629 -1.16 -12.12 16.46
C HIS A 629 -0.48 -13.35 15.85
N ASP A 630 0.74 -13.23 15.29
CA ASP A 630 1.42 -14.33 14.60
C ASP A 630 2.80 -14.64 15.21
N ASP A 631 2.83 -15.64 16.09
CA ASP A 631 4.07 -16.15 16.67
C ASP A 631 5.06 -16.65 15.61
N THR A 632 4.60 -17.07 14.43
CA THR A 632 5.46 -17.56 13.34
C THR A 632 6.15 -16.44 12.54
N LEU A 633 5.77 -15.18 12.74
CA LEU A 633 6.38 -14.02 12.06
C LEU A 633 7.69 -13.52 12.70
N HIS A 634 8.11 -14.11 13.83
CA HIS A 634 9.40 -13.87 14.52
C HIS A 634 10.61 -14.32 13.66
N ALA A 635 10.86 -13.58 12.59
CA ALA A 635 11.78 -13.92 11.51
C ALA A 635 12.69 -12.75 11.11
N ALA A 636 13.11 -11.94 12.09
CA ALA A 636 14.30 -11.09 12.01
C ALA A 636 15.27 -11.56 13.11
N PRO A 637 16.53 -11.91 12.81
CA PRO A 637 17.49 -12.31 13.83
C PRO A 637 17.71 -11.19 14.87
N ALA A 638 17.80 -11.56 16.15
CA ALA A 638 17.97 -10.63 17.29
C ALA A 638 19.20 -9.71 17.19
N THR A 639 20.15 -10.02 16.29
CA THR A 639 21.15 -9.05 15.82
C THR A 639 21.43 -9.30 14.34
N GLN A 640 21.42 -8.21 13.55
CA GLN A 640 21.78 -8.20 12.13
C GLN A 640 22.93 -7.22 11.90
N GLN A 641 23.83 -7.51 10.95
CA GLN A 641 24.93 -6.61 10.58
C GLN A 641 24.62 -5.88 9.27
N LEU A 642 24.52 -4.55 9.35
CA LEU A 642 24.53 -3.67 8.19
C LEU A 642 25.99 -3.45 7.76
N SER A 643 26.28 -3.61 6.47
CA SER A 643 27.55 -3.23 5.85
C SER A 643 27.29 -2.05 4.91
N VAL A 644 28.07 -0.97 5.03
CA VAL A 644 27.89 0.27 4.28
C VAL A 644 29.18 0.64 3.55
N ASP A 645 29.07 0.87 2.25
CA ASP A 645 30.20 1.08 1.35
C ASP A 645 29.92 2.21 0.33
N SER A 646 30.95 2.55 -0.47
CA SER A 646 30.86 3.49 -1.59
C SER A 646 30.19 4.82 -1.21
N ILE A 647 30.59 5.35 -0.06
CA ILE A 647 30.01 6.54 0.58
C ILE A 647 30.51 7.79 -0.14
N PHE A 648 29.59 8.68 -0.48
CA PHE A 648 29.86 9.95 -1.13
C PHE A 648 29.05 11.07 -0.46
N VAL A 649 29.72 12.17 -0.12
CA VAL A 649 29.11 13.35 0.51
C VAL A 649 29.56 14.60 -0.25
N LEU A 650 28.63 15.49 -0.57
CA LEU A 650 28.91 16.72 -1.32
C LEU A 650 27.94 17.83 -0.92
N TYR A 651 28.45 19.05 -0.73
CA TYR A 651 27.65 20.25 -0.55
C TYR A 651 27.99 21.22 -1.68
N ASN A 652 27.00 21.55 -2.51
CA ASN A 652 27.13 22.56 -3.54
C ASN A 652 26.53 23.86 -3.02
N ARG A 653 27.41 24.83 -2.73
CA ARG A 653 27.04 26.18 -2.28
C ARG A 653 26.12 26.90 -3.26
N ASP A 654 26.39 26.79 -4.56
CA ASP A 654 25.72 27.59 -5.59
C ASP A 654 24.28 27.10 -5.86
N GLU A 655 24.01 25.82 -5.53
CA GLU A 655 22.66 25.21 -5.50
C GLU A 655 22.05 25.17 -4.08
N GLN A 656 22.80 25.55 -3.03
CA GLN A 656 22.45 25.35 -1.61
C GLN A 656 21.93 23.93 -1.29
N ILE A 657 22.56 22.91 -1.87
CA ILE A 657 22.11 21.52 -1.80
C ILE A 657 23.19 20.61 -1.22
N LEU A 658 22.78 19.79 -0.26
CA LEU A 658 23.57 18.77 0.39
C LEU A 658 23.19 17.40 -0.18
N ARG A 659 24.16 16.62 -0.63
CA ARG A 659 23.97 15.34 -1.33
C ARG A 659 24.73 14.23 -0.60
N TYR A 660 24.05 13.13 -0.35
CA TYR A 660 24.61 11.90 0.21
C TYR A 660 24.32 10.72 -0.72
N ALA A 661 25.27 9.82 -0.91
CA ALA A 661 25.02 8.50 -1.50
C ALA A 661 25.82 7.42 -0.78
N MET A 662 25.26 6.23 -0.60
CA MET A 662 25.96 5.06 -0.04
C MET A 662 25.28 3.76 -0.47
N SER A 663 26.05 2.68 -0.53
CA SER A 663 25.58 1.31 -0.78
C SER A 663 25.44 0.57 0.55
N ASN A 664 24.46 -0.34 0.64
CA ASN A 664 24.06 -0.98 1.90
C ASN A 664 23.66 -2.45 1.68
N SER A 665 24.18 -3.37 2.50
CA SER A 665 23.72 -4.77 2.57
C SER A 665 23.50 -5.21 4.02
N ILE A 666 22.49 -6.06 4.26
CA ILE A 666 22.08 -6.53 5.59
C ILE A 666 22.23 -8.06 5.67
N GLY A 667 22.91 -8.56 6.71
CA GLY A 667 23.28 -9.97 6.78
C GLY A 667 23.81 -10.44 8.14
N PRO A 668 24.44 -11.63 8.19
CA PRO A 668 25.00 -12.19 9.42
C PRO A 668 26.16 -11.36 9.96
N ILE A 669 26.37 -11.45 11.26
CA ILE A 669 27.59 -10.94 11.92
C ILE A 669 28.79 -11.64 11.29
N SER A 670 29.76 -10.86 10.84
CA SER A 670 31.00 -11.36 10.24
C SER A 670 32.16 -11.02 11.17
N ASP A 671 32.91 -12.03 11.58
CA ASP A 671 34.23 -11.78 12.16
C ASP A 671 35.06 -10.94 11.17
N GLY A 672 35.73 -9.92 11.70
CA GLY A 672 36.25 -8.76 10.95
C GLY A 672 37.45 -9.03 10.03
N SER A 673 37.63 -10.24 9.53
CA SER A 673 38.56 -10.52 8.43
C SER A 673 37.96 -10.08 7.09
N ALA A 674 38.75 -9.43 6.25
CA ALA A 674 38.41 -9.18 4.85
C ALA A 674 38.49 -10.50 4.05
N ASP A 675 37.47 -11.36 4.19
CA ASP A 675 37.41 -12.66 3.51
C ASP A 675 37.21 -12.46 2.00
N ILE A 676 38.14 -13.01 1.22
CA ILE A 676 38.36 -12.80 -0.22
C ILE A 676 37.32 -13.59 -1.08
N SER A 677 36.21 -13.99 -0.46
CA SER A 677 35.14 -14.81 -1.04
C SER A 677 33.77 -14.12 -1.16
N ARG A 678 33.61 -12.90 -0.63
CA ARG A 678 32.37 -12.11 -0.74
C ARG A 678 32.17 -11.51 -2.13
N ASN A 679 30.97 -11.73 -2.71
CA ASN A 679 30.61 -11.27 -4.06
C ASN A 679 30.73 -9.74 -4.22
N PRO A 680 31.31 -9.21 -5.33
CA PRO A 680 31.53 -7.77 -5.51
C PRO A 680 30.27 -6.91 -5.52
N CYS A 681 29.07 -7.46 -5.77
CA CYS A 681 27.82 -6.72 -5.62
C CYS A 681 27.40 -6.48 -4.16
N TYR A 682 27.86 -7.32 -3.22
CA TYR A 682 27.52 -7.20 -1.80
C TYR A 682 28.54 -6.37 -1.00
N THR A 683 29.69 -6.08 -1.60
CA THR A 683 30.79 -5.26 -1.06
C THR A 683 31.00 -3.95 -1.82
N GLY A 684 30.24 -3.70 -2.90
CA GLY A 684 30.36 -2.53 -3.77
C GLY A 684 31.66 -2.45 -4.59
N THR A 685 32.57 -3.42 -4.46
CA THR A 685 33.87 -3.48 -5.15
C THR A 685 33.76 -3.93 -6.61
N HIS A 686 32.69 -3.51 -7.30
CA HIS A 686 32.36 -3.82 -8.67
C HIS A 686 32.70 -2.66 -9.63
N ASN A 687 33.04 -2.98 -10.88
CA ASN A 687 33.39 -1.98 -11.89
C ASN A 687 32.20 -1.50 -12.77
N CYS A 688 30.95 -1.68 -12.28
CA CYS A 688 29.75 -1.17 -12.94
C CYS A 688 29.70 0.37 -12.94
N ASP A 689 29.00 0.97 -13.91
CA ASP A 689 28.74 2.41 -13.98
C ASP A 689 27.97 2.92 -12.74
N THR A 690 28.12 4.20 -12.37
CA THR A 690 27.38 4.82 -11.25
C THR A 690 25.87 4.92 -11.48
N ASN A 691 25.43 4.73 -12.73
CA ASN A 691 24.05 4.60 -13.18
C ASN A 691 23.73 3.16 -13.60
N ALA A 692 24.46 2.15 -13.12
CA ALA A 692 24.20 0.73 -13.38
C ALA A 692 23.92 -0.09 -12.11
N VAL A 693 23.43 -1.30 -12.33
CA VAL A 693 22.94 -2.27 -11.35
C VAL A 693 23.89 -3.46 -11.32
N CYS A 694 24.37 -3.84 -10.14
CA CYS A 694 25.19 -5.04 -9.96
C CYS A 694 24.30 -6.23 -9.57
N ARG A 695 24.27 -7.29 -10.40
CA ARG A 695 23.60 -8.57 -10.09
C ARG A 695 24.62 -9.61 -9.64
N ALA A 696 24.47 -10.12 -8.41
CA ALA A 696 25.30 -11.17 -7.84
C ALA A 696 24.94 -12.56 -8.41
N GLY A 697 25.97 -13.33 -8.77
CA GLY A 697 25.89 -14.75 -9.08
C GLY A 697 26.50 -15.63 -7.98
N THR A 698 26.67 -16.92 -8.25
CA THR A 698 27.25 -17.85 -7.27
C THR A 698 28.73 -17.59 -7.01
N GLY A 699 29.11 -17.57 -5.72
CA GLY A 699 30.46 -17.22 -5.29
C GLY A 699 30.83 -15.79 -5.66
N ASN A 700 31.99 -15.61 -6.28
CA ASN A 700 32.58 -14.28 -6.57
C ASN A 700 32.20 -13.69 -7.95
N ARG A 701 31.19 -14.24 -8.64
CA ARG A 701 30.77 -13.82 -9.99
C ARG A 701 29.68 -12.76 -9.96
N PHE A 702 29.79 -11.72 -10.77
CA PHE A 702 28.75 -10.68 -10.90
C PHE A 702 28.54 -10.23 -12.35
N SER A 703 27.51 -9.42 -12.59
CA SER A 703 27.24 -8.77 -13.88
C SER A 703 26.63 -7.38 -13.67
N CYS A 704 26.86 -6.47 -14.63
CA CYS A 704 26.43 -5.07 -14.57
C CYS A 704 25.35 -4.78 -15.64
N GLU A 705 24.39 -3.90 -15.34
CA GLU A 705 23.26 -3.55 -16.24
C GLU A 705 22.85 -2.08 -16.06
N CYS A 706 22.77 -1.26 -17.11
CA CYS A 706 22.42 0.17 -16.95
C CYS A 706 20.99 0.38 -16.39
N SER A 707 20.85 1.36 -15.49
CA SER A 707 19.60 1.74 -14.84
C SER A 707 18.66 2.49 -15.79
N ILE A 708 17.37 2.45 -15.46
CA ILE A 708 16.29 3.11 -16.20
C ILE A 708 16.60 4.61 -16.36
N GLY A 709 16.58 5.09 -17.61
CA GLY A 709 16.93 6.47 -17.98
C GLY A 709 18.33 6.64 -18.58
N PHE A 710 19.21 5.64 -18.45
CA PHE A 710 20.55 5.63 -19.03
C PHE A 710 20.71 4.45 -20.00
N ARG A 711 21.66 4.54 -20.95
CA ARG A 711 21.99 3.46 -21.90
C ARG A 711 23.48 3.21 -21.97
N GLY A 712 23.89 1.97 -22.20
CA GLY A 712 25.30 1.56 -22.12
C GLY A 712 25.48 0.04 -22.01
N ASP A 713 26.69 -0.38 -21.63
CA ASP A 713 27.09 -1.79 -21.47
C ASP A 713 27.05 -2.29 -20.01
N GLY A 714 26.64 -1.43 -19.07
CA GLY A 714 26.66 -1.67 -17.62
C GLY A 714 27.94 -1.20 -16.92
N ASN A 715 29.03 -0.94 -17.64
CA ASN A 715 30.27 -0.35 -17.11
C ASN A 715 30.42 1.13 -17.49
N VAL A 716 29.78 1.56 -18.58
CA VAL A 716 29.65 2.96 -19.01
C VAL A 716 28.21 3.22 -19.47
N CYS A 717 27.51 4.17 -18.84
CA CYS A 717 26.11 4.51 -19.16
C CYS A 717 25.91 6.04 -19.36
N TYR A 718 25.11 6.45 -20.36
CA TYR A 718 24.88 7.87 -20.71
C TYR A 718 23.38 8.27 -20.66
N GLY A 719 23.11 9.55 -20.32
CA GLY A 719 21.77 10.10 -20.05
C GLY A 719 21.12 10.89 -21.20
N VAL A 720 19.94 11.49 -20.91
CA VAL A 720 19.00 12.06 -21.90
C VAL A 720 18.65 13.54 -21.58
N VAL A 721 18.21 14.30 -22.60
CA VAL A 721 18.01 15.77 -22.57
C VAL A 721 16.67 16.19 -21.94
N LYS A 722 16.66 17.31 -21.19
CA LYS A 722 15.46 17.98 -20.60
C LYS A 722 14.49 18.54 -21.65
N THR A 723 13.23 18.74 -21.26
CA THR A 723 12.10 19.15 -22.12
C THR A 723 11.46 20.52 -21.76
N LYS A 724 10.61 21.06 -22.64
CA LYS A 724 10.11 22.46 -22.59
C LYS A 724 9.35 22.81 -21.30
N CYS A 725 8.37 21.99 -20.90
CA CYS A 725 7.60 22.28 -19.68
C CYS A 725 8.50 22.26 -18.44
N GLN A 726 9.46 21.33 -18.36
CA GLN A 726 10.43 21.30 -17.26
C GLN A 726 11.17 22.64 -17.14
N HIS A 727 11.61 23.22 -18.27
CA HIS A 727 12.28 24.52 -18.27
C HIS A 727 11.34 25.68 -17.89
N GLU A 728 10.11 25.73 -18.41
CA GLU A 728 9.16 26.79 -18.04
C GLU A 728 8.69 26.69 -16.58
N LYS A 729 8.55 25.47 -16.04
CA LYS A 729 8.29 25.21 -14.62
C LYS A 729 9.48 25.65 -13.75
N GLU A 730 10.70 25.34 -14.18
CA GLU A 730 11.96 25.75 -13.53
C GLU A 730 12.13 27.28 -13.53
N VAL A 731 11.72 27.98 -14.61
CA VAL A 731 11.67 29.44 -14.69
C VAL A 731 10.53 30.05 -13.85
N ALA A 732 9.33 29.46 -13.86
CA ALA A 732 8.19 29.93 -13.06
C ALA A 732 8.40 29.75 -11.54
N LEU A 733 9.20 28.75 -11.14
CA LEU A 733 9.64 28.52 -9.76
C LEU A 733 10.94 29.28 -9.40
N GLY A 734 11.56 29.98 -10.35
CA GLY A 734 12.74 30.83 -10.11
C GLY A 734 14.09 30.11 -10.05
N SER A 735 14.17 28.82 -10.41
CA SER A 735 15.36 27.97 -10.29
C SER A 735 16.27 27.96 -11.54
N GLY A 736 16.26 29.04 -12.33
CA GLY A 736 17.17 29.24 -13.47
C GLY A 736 18.41 30.05 -13.08
N GLY A 737 19.54 29.39 -12.85
CA GLY A 737 20.75 30.01 -12.29
C GLY A 737 21.50 30.98 -13.22
N THR A 738 21.15 32.27 -13.21
CA THR A 738 22.13 33.38 -13.21
C THR A 738 21.47 34.73 -12.87
N PHE A 739 21.98 35.37 -11.81
CA PHE A 739 21.76 36.76 -11.37
C PHE A 739 20.74 37.63 -12.16
N PHE A 740 19.46 37.58 -11.77
CA PHE A 740 18.69 38.76 -11.31
C PHE A 740 17.39 38.32 -10.65
N GLN A 741 17.00 38.95 -9.54
CA GLN A 741 15.77 38.62 -8.83
C GLN A 741 14.52 38.94 -9.67
N ARG A 742 13.55 38.03 -9.67
CA ARG A 742 12.14 38.38 -9.83
C ARG A 742 11.33 37.68 -8.74
N GLU A 743 10.62 38.49 -7.97
CA GLU A 743 9.67 38.03 -6.96
C GLU A 743 8.57 37.21 -7.65
N ILE A 744 8.29 36.01 -7.14
CA ILE A 744 7.14 35.21 -7.58
C ILE A 744 5.88 36.00 -7.17
N ARG A 745 5.13 36.48 -8.16
CA ARG A 745 3.94 37.29 -7.88
C ARG A 745 2.83 36.42 -7.33
N VAL A 746 2.21 36.83 -6.23
CA VAL A 746 1.05 36.13 -5.65
C VAL A 746 -0.05 36.04 -6.70
N GLY A 747 -0.43 34.81 -7.07
CA GLY A 747 -1.37 34.54 -8.16
C GLY A 747 -0.73 34.32 -9.54
N GLN A 748 0.58 34.09 -9.63
CA GLN A 748 1.24 33.65 -10.86
C GLN A 748 0.97 32.15 -11.13
N PHE A 749 0.69 31.83 -12.40
CA PHE A 749 0.50 30.46 -12.87
C PHE A 749 1.83 29.68 -12.91
N ILE A 750 1.80 28.41 -12.48
CA ILE A 750 2.96 27.49 -12.52
C ILE A 750 2.55 26.28 -13.38
N PRO A 751 3.22 26.01 -14.51
CA PRO A 751 2.87 24.89 -15.36
C PRO A 751 3.20 23.55 -14.69
N GLN A 752 2.23 22.65 -14.71
CA GLN A 752 2.38 21.26 -14.27
C GLN A 752 2.96 20.43 -15.42
N CYS A 753 3.95 19.58 -15.14
CA CYS A 753 4.63 18.76 -16.16
C CYS A 753 4.59 17.27 -15.79
N ASP A 754 4.51 16.40 -16.79
CA ASP A 754 4.49 14.94 -16.66
C ASP A 754 5.89 14.33 -16.45
N GLU A 755 5.94 13.00 -16.29
CA GLU A 755 7.18 12.25 -16.07
C GLU A 755 8.14 12.23 -17.27
N HIS A 756 7.71 12.70 -18.45
CA HIS A 756 8.55 12.90 -19.64
C HIS A 756 8.87 14.40 -19.83
N GLY A 757 8.35 15.25 -18.94
CA GLY A 757 8.57 16.69 -18.90
C GLY A 757 7.85 17.49 -19.97
N ASN A 758 6.80 16.92 -20.56
CA ASN A 758 5.82 17.67 -21.35
C ASN A 758 4.76 18.23 -20.39
N TYR A 759 3.85 19.08 -20.87
CA TYR A 759 2.82 19.67 -20.02
C TYR A 759 1.82 18.59 -19.57
N VAL A 760 1.38 18.65 -18.32
CA VAL A 760 0.20 17.91 -17.86
C VAL A 760 -1.02 18.43 -18.65
N PRO A 761 -1.91 17.55 -19.14
CA PRO A 761 -3.00 17.94 -20.04
C PRO A 761 -3.99 18.90 -19.43
N THR A 762 -4.35 18.67 -18.17
CA THR A 762 -5.18 19.55 -17.38
C THR A 762 -4.25 20.47 -16.59
N GLN A 763 -4.26 21.75 -16.90
CA GLN A 763 -3.62 22.76 -16.08
C GLN A 763 -4.67 23.37 -15.14
N CYS A 764 -4.30 23.58 -13.88
CA CYS A 764 -5.18 24.16 -12.86
C CYS A 764 -4.47 25.33 -12.16
N HIS A 765 -5.14 26.47 -12.10
CA HIS A 765 -4.59 27.69 -11.51
C HIS A 765 -4.80 27.70 -10.00
N GLY A 766 -3.76 27.35 -9.23
CA GLY A 766 -3.86 27.07 -7.80
C GLY A 766 -4.52 28.15 -6.93
N SER A 767 -4.42 29.43 -7.30
CA SER A 767 -5.04 30.53 -6.54
C SER A 767 -6.46 30.93 -6.97
N THR A 768 -6.99 30.40 -8.07
CA THR A 768 -8.32 30.77 -8.60
C THR A 768 -9.24 29.57 -8.85
N GLY A 769 -8.71 28.35 -8.79
CA GLY A 769 -9.47 27.11 -8.89
C GLY A 769 -9.96 26.74 -10.30
N TYR A 770 -9.79 27.63 -11.29
CA TYR A 770 -10.09 27.34 -12.69
C TYR A 770 -9.08 26.34 -13.25
N CYS A 771 -9.57 25.40 -14.05
CA CYS A 771 -8.76 24.45 -14.78
C CYS A 771 -9.11 24.49 -16.27
N TRP A 772 -8.16 24.15 -17.14
CA TRP A 772 -8.31 24.11 -18.60
C TRP A 772 -7.43 22.99 -19.19
N CYS A 773 -7.67 22.63 -20.45
CA CYS A 773 -6.77 21.76 -21.19
C CYS A 773 -5.67 22.56 -21.88
N VAL A 774 -4.47 21.98 -22.01
CA VAL A 774 -3.37 22.56 -22.80
C VAL A 774 -2.91 21.66 -23.94
N ASP A 775 -2.28 22.28 -24.94
CA ASP A 775 -1.58 21.58 -26.02
C ASP A 775 -0.16 21.11 -25.61
N ARG A 776 0.56 20.46 -26.54
CA ARG A 776 1.92 19.94 -26.32
C ARG A 776 2.95 21.05 -26.02
N ASP A 777 2.61 22.30 -26.34
CA ASP A 777 3.43 23.49 -26.12
C ASP A 777 3.01 24.31 -24.88
N GLY A 778 1.96 23.88 -24.16
CA GLY A 778 1.49 24.50 -22.91
C GLY A 778 0.42 25.57 -23.08
N ASN A 779 -0.08 25.82 -24.30
CA ASN A 779 -1.10 26.83 -24.57
C ASN A 779 -2.49 26.34 -24.17
N GLU A 780 -3.32 27.21 -23.61
CA GLU A 780 -4.71 26.91 -23.26
C GLU A 780 -5.57 26.63 -24.49
N ILE A 781 -6.30 25.52 -24.48
CA ILE A 781 -7.21 25.13 -25.56
C ILE A 781 -8.54 25.86 -25.35
N ASP A 782 -8.91 26.71 -26.29
CA ASP A 782 -10.13 27.54 -26.23
C ASP A 782 -11.39 26.74 -25.89
N GLY A 783 -12.21 27.32 -25.02
CA GLY A 783 -13.47 26.74 -24.54
C GLY A 783 -13.31 25.57 -23.55
N THR A 784 -12.10 25.17 -23.17
CA THR A 784 -11.89 24.08 -22.18
C THR A 784 -11.83 24.54 -20.72
N ARG A 785 -11.84 25.85 -20.46
CA ARG A 785 -11.79 26.42 -19.11
C ARG A 785 -13.08 26.17 -18.33
N SER A 786 -13.00 25.32 -17.30
CA SER A 786 -14.09 25.02 -16.37
C SER A 786 -14.05 25.89 -15.11
N GLY A 787 -15.21 26.02 -14.45
CA GLY A 787 -15.36 26.81 -13.23
C GLY A 787 -14.60 26.25 -12.02
N PRO A 788 -14.47 27.04 -10.93
CA PRO A 788 -13.62 26.70 -9.79
C PRO A 788 -13.88 25.31 -9.21
N GLY A 789 -12.83 24.49 -9.12
CA GLY A 789 -12.87 23.13 -8.56
C GLY A 789 -13.33 22.04 -9.53
N VAL A 790 -13.90 22.39 -10.69
CA VAL A 790 -14.24 21.42 -11.74
C VAL A 790 -13.01 21.17 -12.62
N ARG A 791 -12.53 19.93 -12.71
CA ARG A 791 -11.43 19.56 -13.64
C ARG A 791 -11.99 19.14 -15.01
N PRO A 792 -11.54 19.72 -16.13
CA PRO A 792 -11.96 19.29 -17.46
C PRO A 792 -11.20 18.01 -17.88
N PRO A 793 -11.84 17.09 -18.62
CA PRO A 793 -11.23 15.83 -19.02
C PRO A 793 -10.24 16.02 -20.19
N CYS A 794 -8.95 16.14 -19.86
CA CYS A 794 -7.86 16.35 -20.81
C CYS A 794 -6.96 15.08 -20.90
N LEU A 795 -6.28 14.86 -22.03
CA LEU A 795 -5.47 13.64 -22.31
C LEU A 795 -3.96 13.90 -22.40
N SER A 796 -3.14 12.93 -21.97
CA SER A 796 -1.67 13.05 -21.95
C SER A 796 -1.10 13.65 -23.24
N THR A 797 -0.34 14.74 -23.11
CA THR A 797 0.36 15.39 -24.22
C THR A 797 1.70 14.72 -24.53
N ALA A 798 2.07 13.71 -23.74
CA ALA A 798 3.18 12.79 -23.96
C ALA A 798 2.67 11.39 -24.35
N ALA A 799 3.17 10.88 -25.48
CA ALA A 799 2.78 9.58 -26.02
C ALA A 799 3.24 8.41 -25.14
N PRO A 800 2.46 7.31 -25.06
CA PRO A 800 2.94 6.09 -24.41
C PRO A 800 4.19 5.62 -25.14
N PRO A 801 5.33 5.39 -24.44
CA PRO A 801 6.59 5.10 -25.09
C PRO A 801 6.47 3.80 -25.92
N VAL A 802 6.68 3.93 -27.23
CA VAL A 802 6.73 2.80 -28.15
C VAL A 802 7.78 1.82 -27.64
N GLY A 803 7.33 0.67 -27.14
CA GLY A 803 8.19 -0.33 -26.50
C GLY A 803 9.19 -0.91 -27.49
N ILE A 804 10.42 -0.39 -27.45
CA ILE A 804 11.63 -0.94 -28.08
C ILE A 804 12.47 -1.59 -26.98
N GLY A 805 11.90 -2.61 -26.33
CA GLY A 805 12.67 -3.60 -25.58
C GLY A 805 13.19 -4.68 -26.53
N PRO A 806 14.22 -5.47 -26.14
CA PRO A 806 14.61 -6.65 -26.91
C PRO A 806 13.44 -7.64 -26.98
N SER A 807 13.24 -8.27 -28.14
CA SER A 807 12.12 -9.17 -28.38
C SER A 807 12.17 -10.38 -27.44
N VAL A 808 11.25 -10.42 -26.45
CA VAL A 808 11.03 -11.58 -25.59
C VAL A 808 10.68 -12.78 -26.48
N ARG A 809 11.31 -13.94 -26.22
CA ARG A 809 11.02 -15.15 -27.02
C ARG A 809 9.56 -15.58 -26.78
N PRO A 810 8.78 -15.94 -27.83
CA PRO A 810 7.36 -16.27 -27.67
C PRO A 810 7.06 -17.47 -26.75
N ASP A 811 8.06 -18.28 -26.44
CA ASP A 811 7.92 -19.56 -25.77
C ASP A 811 7.75 -19.48 -24.24
N THR A 812 7.93 -18.30 -23.62
CA THR A 812 7.91 -18.12 -22.15
C THR A 812 6.69 -17.37 -21.60
N ILE A 813 5.69 -17.06 -22.44
CA ILE A 813 4.40 -16.50 -21.98
C ILE A 813 3.41 -17.67 -21.79
N PRO A 814 2.84 -17.89 -20.59
CA PRO A 814 1.83 -18.92 -20.39
C PRO A 814 0.56 -18.57 -21.18
N LEU A 815 0.25 -19.38 -22.19
CA LEU A 815 -0.88 -19.16 -23.09
C LEU A 815 -2.21 -19.36 -22.35
N PRO A 816 -3.15 -18.38 -22.36
CA PRO A 816 -4.39 -18.48 -21.61
C PRO A 816 -5.30 -19.60 -22.18
N PRO A 817 -5.81 -20.51 -21.33
CA PRO A 817 -6.70 -21.59 -21.77
C PRO A 817 -8.04 -21.04 -22.29
N GLY A 818 -8.60 -21.70 -23.31
CA GLY A 818 -9.88 -21.33 -23.93
C GLY A 818 -9.77 -20.50 -25.22
N THR A 819 -8.57 -20.05 -25.60
CA THR A 819 -8.34 -19.40 -26.91
C THR A 819 -8.61 -20.38 -28.06
N HIS A 820 -9.17 -19.87 -29.15
CA HIS A 820 -9.58 -20.65 -30.30
C HIS A 820 -9.38 -19.87 -31.62
N LEU A 821 -9.34 -20.57 -32.74
CA LEU A 821 -9.33 -19.97 -34.08
C LEU A 821 -10.78 -19.83 -34.57
N LEU A 822 -11.10 -18.68 -35.15
CA LEU A 822 -12.32 -18.46 -35.93
C LEU A 822 -11.94 -18.24 -37.39
N PHE A 823 -12.63 -18.89 -38.33
CA PHE A 823 -12.43 -18.64 -39.76
C PHE A 823 -13.74 -18.61 -40.54
N ALA A 824 -13.74 -17.82 -41.61
CA ALA A 824 -14.89 -17.60 -42.48
C ALA A 824 -14.95 -18.63 -43.62
N GLN A 825 -16.17 -19.10 -43.93
CA GLN A 825 -16.49 -19.90 -45.12
C GLN A 825 -17.79 -19.39 -45.75
N SER A 826 -18.05 -19.78 -47.00
CA SER A 826 -19.37 -19.59 -47.61
C SER A 826 -20.44 -20.31 -46.79
N GLY A 827 -21.43 -19.57 -46.29
CA GLY A 827 -22.56 -20.09 -45.52
C GLY A 827 -22.37 -20.20 -43.99
N LYS A 828 -21.19 -19.91 -43.42
CA LYS A 828 -20.91 -20.11 -41.98
C LYS A 828 -19.57 -19.52 -41.51
N ILE A 829 -19.43 -19.35 -40.20
CA ILE A 829 -18.15 -19.15 -39.49
C ILE A 829 -17.89 -20.40 -38.63
N GLU A 830 -16.70 -20.99 -38.72
CA GLU A 830 -16.29 -22.14 -37.90
C GLU A 830 -15.30 -21.76 -36.79
N HIS A 831 -15.29 -22.58 -35.76
CA HIS A 831 -14.54 -22.44 -34.52
C HIS A 831 -13.70 -23.70 -34.28
N VAL A 832 -12.39 -23.54 -34.04
CA VAL A 832 -11.46 -24.63 -33.70
C VAL A 832 -10.72 -24.29 -32.39
N PRO A 833 -10.91 -25.06 -31.29
CA PRO A 833 -10.21 -24.81 -30.03
C PRO A 833 -8.69 -25.03 -30.17
N LEU A 834 -7.89 -24.24 -29.46
CA LEU A 834 -6.45 -24.45 -29.33
C LEU A 834 -6.09 -25.05 -27.96
N GLU A 835 -5.07 -25.90 -27.95
CA GLU A 835 -4.43 -26.43 -26.74
C GLU A 835 -2.93 -26.20 -26.85
N GLY A 836 -2.42 -25.25 -26.05
CA GLY A 836 -1.12 -24.64 -26.30
C GLY A 836 -1.09 -24.02 -27.71
N ASN A 837 -0.36 -24.65 -28.63
CA ASN A 837 -0.22 -24.24 -30.03
C ASN A 837 -0.86 -25.25 -31.03
N ASN A 838 -1.61 -26.24 -30.56
CA ASN A 838 -2.15 -27.33 -31.39
C ASN A 838 -3.67 -27.19 -31.60
N MET A 839 -4.17 -27.57 -32.78
CA MET A 839 -5.61 -27.47 -33.11
C MET A 839 -6.39 -28.69 -32.61
N LYS A 840 -7.38 -28.51 -31.72
CA LYS A 840 -8.30 -29.59 -31.29
C LYS A 840 -9.33 -29.89 -32.39
N LYS A 841 -8.91 -30.64 -33.41
CA LYS A 841 -9.71 -31.01 -34.59
C LYS A 841 -11.07 -31.63 -34.23
N ASN A 842 -11.12 -32.46 -33.19
CA ASN A 842 -12.34 -33.12 -32.71
C ASN A 842 -13.31 -32.18 -31.97
N GLY A 843 -12.85 -30.98 -31.57
CA GLY A 843 -13.68 -29.93 -30.97
C GLY A 843 -14.09 -28.84 -31.96
N ALA A 844 -13.82 -29.04 -33.26
CA ALA A 844 -14.20 -28.10 -34.31
C ALA A 844 -15.73 -28.10 -34.52
N LYS A 845 -16.32 -26.92 -34.66
CA LYS A 845 -17.77 -26.75 -34.86
C LYS A 845 -18.09 -25.50 -35.67
N ALA A 846 -19.23 -25.48 -36.34
CA ALA A 846 -19.80 -24.21 -36.81
C ALA A 846 -20.22 -23.38 -35.60
N LEU A 847 -19.81 -22.10 -35.57
CA LEU A 847 -20.23 -21.13 -34.55
C LEU A 847 -21.51 -20.43 -34.97
N LEU A 848 -21.54 -19.95 -36.22
CA LEU A 848 -22.67 -19.27 -36.84
C LEU A 848 -22.95 -19.91 -38.20
N HIS A 849 -24.20 -20.28 -38.45
CA HIS A 849 -24.67 -20.69 -39.76
C HIS A 849 -25.43 -19.52 -40.39
N ILE A 850 -24.96 -19.05 -41.54
CA ILE A 850 -25.46 -17.85 -42.22
C ILE A 850 -25.67 -18.25 -43.69
N PRO A 851 -26.77 -18.93 -44.05
CA PRO A 851 -26.99 -19.43 -45.41
C PRO A 851 -27.01 -18.30 -46.45
N ASP A 852 -26.72 -18.66 -47.70
CA ASP A 852 -26.75 -17.77 -48.88
C ASP A 852 -25.88 -16.51 -48.79
N LYS A 853 -24.86 -16.56 -47.90
CA LYS A 853 -23.91 -15.47 -47.61
C LYS A 853 -22.47 -15.91 -47.82
N VAL A 854 -21.63 -15.02 -48.34
CA VAL A 854 -20.21 -15.28 -48.59
C VAL A 854 -19.42 -14.39 -47.65
N ILE A 855 -19.08 -14.99 -46.50
CA ILE A 855 -18.34 -14.33 -45.43
C ILE A 855 -16.86 -14.28 -45.82
N ILE A 856 -16.26 -13.10 -45.85
CA ILE A 856 -14.85 -12.92 -46.25
C ILE A 856 -13.99 -12.58 -45.03
N GLY A 857 -14.12 -11.36 -44.50
CA GLY A 857 -13.39 -10.91 -43.32
C GLY A 857 -14.05 -11.44 -42.04
N VAL A 858 -13.23 -11.78 -41.05
CA VAL A 858 -13.68 -12.09 -39.69
C VAL A 858 -12.70 -11.52 -38.67
N ALA A 859 -13.22 -10.88 -37.63
CA ALA A 859 -12.46 -10.36 -36.50
C ALA A 859 -13.24 -10.61 -35.19
N TYR A 860 -12.56 -10.52 -34.06
CA TYR A 860 -13.13 -10.83 -32.76
C TYR A 860 -12.75 -9.80 -31.70
N ASP A 861 -13.76 -9.26 -31.01
CA ASP A 861 -13.57 -8.42 -29.85
C ASP A 861 -13.46 -9.28 -28.59
N CYS A 862 -12.27 -9.25 -28.00
CA CYS A 862 -11.93 -9.99 -26.79
C CYS A 862 -12.53 -9.39 -25.51
N MET A 863 -13.07 -8.16 -25.54
CA MET A 863 -13.74 -7.54 -24.39
C MET A 863 -15.18 -8.07 -24.28
N ASP A 864 -16.05 -7.72 -25.24
CA ASP A 864 -17.50 -8.02 -25.19
C ASP A 864 -17.81 -9.44 -25.72
N LYS A 865 -16.77 -10.21 -26.09
CA LYS A 865 -16.84 -11.57 -26.68
C LYS A 865 -17.67 -11.62 -27.97
N MET A 866 -17.55 -10.57 -28.79
CA MET A 866 -18.31 -10.38 -30.02
C MET A 866 -17.50 -10.75 -31.26
N VAL A 867 -18.08 -11.55 -32.16
CA VAL A 867 -17.53 -11.85 -33.48
C VAL A 867 -18.09 -10.86 -34.49
N TYR A 868 -17.21 -10.26 -35.30
CA TYR A 868 -17.54 -9.34 -36.38
C TYR A 868 -17.12 -9.94 -37.72
N TRP A 869 -17.89 -9.71 -38.78
CA TRP A 869 -17.58 -10.22 -40.11
C TRP A 869 -18.10 -9.34 -41.25
N THR A 870 -17.52 -9.54 -42.43
CA THR A 870 -17.98 -8.92 -43.68
C THR A 870 -18.65 -9.96 -44.58
N ASP A 871 -19.72 -9.56 -45.28
CA ASP A 871 -20.35 -10.34 -46.36
C ASP A 871 -20.30 -9.53 -47.66
N ILE A 872 -19.96 -10.20 -48.76
CA ILE A 872 -19.94 -9.62 -50.11
C ILE A 872 -21.15 -10.03 -50.97
N SER A 873 -22.01 -10.95 -50.52
CA SER A 873 -23.20 -11.37 -51.30
C SER A 873 -24.35 -10.36 -51.21
N GLY A 874 -24.48 -9.69 -50.06
CA GLY A 874 -25.25 -8.46 -49.90
C GLY A 874 -24.41 -7.53 -49.03
N PRO A 875 -23.57 -6.67 -49.64
CA PRO A 875 -22.47 -5.94 -48.99
C PRO A 875 -22.83 -5.36 -47.62
N SER A 876 -22.28 -5.97 -46.57
CA SER A 876 -22.63 -5.61 -45.20
C SER A 876 -21.57 -6.05 -44.19
N ILE A 877 -21.55 -5.32 -43.06
CA ILE A 877 -20.72 -5.64 -41.89
C ILE A 877 -21.65 -5.96 -40.73
N SER A 878 -21.47 -7.12 -40.11
CA SER A 878 -22.36 -7.66 -39.08
C SER A 878 -21.60 -8.22 -37.89
N ARG A 879 -22.29 -8.39 -36.75
CA ARG A 879 -21.75 -8.91 -35.51
C ARG A 879 -22.75 -9.78 -34.72
N ALA A 880 -22.23 -10.72 -33.94
CA ALA A 880 -22.98 -11.55 -32.99
C ALA A 880 -22.10 -11.96 -31.80
N SER A 881 -22.70 -12.39 -30.69
CA SER A 881 -21.95 -12.88 -29.53
C SER A 881 -21.41 -14.30 -29.78
N LEU A 882 -20.18 -14.55 -29.32
CA LEU A 882 -19.57 -15.89 -29.28
C LEU A 882 -20.41 -16.89 -28.46
N HIS A 883 -21.17 -16.39 -27.47
CA HIS A 883 -22.03 -17.20 -26.62
C HIS A 883 -23.41 -17.51 -27.24
N GLY A 884 -23.68 -17.02 -28.47
CA GLY A 884 -24.94 -17.15 -29.17
C GLY A 884 -25.83 -15.90 -29.12
N GLY A 885 -26.80 -15.83 -30.02
CA GLY A 885 -27.69 -14.69 -30.22
C GLY A 885 -27.85 -14.37 -31.72
N GLU A 886 -28.89 -13.60 -32.05
CA GLU A 886 -29.20 -13.27 -33.44
C GLU A 886 -28.16 -12.33 -34.09
N PRO A 887 -27.75 -12.58 -35.35
CA PRO A 887 -26.88 -11.69 -36.10
C PRO A 887 -27.41 -10.26 -36.25
N THR A 888 -26.63 -9.28 -35.80
CA THR A 888 -26.94 -7.85 -35.95
C THR A 888 -26.08 -7.22 -37.04
N THR A 889 -26.68 -6.61 -38.06
CA THR A 889 -25.93 -5.87 -39.07
C THR A 889 -25.70 -4.44 -38.61
N ILE A 890 -24.46 -3.98 -38.62
CA ILE A 890 -24.07 -2.63 -38.18
C ILE A 890 -23.86 -1.66 -39.36
N ILE A 891 -23.46 -2.15 -40.55
CA ILE A 891 -23.33 -1.34 -41.78
C ILE A 891 -23.96 -2.08 -42.96
N ARG A 892 -24.81 -1.38 -43.74
CA ARG A 892 -25.65 -1.92 -44.85
C ARG A 892 -25.64 -1.07 -46.14
N THR A 893 -24.95 0.05 -46.15
CA THR A 893 -25.04 1.08 -47.20
C THR A 893 -23.65 1.59 -47.55
N ASP A 894 -23.45 2.05 -48.78
CA ASP A 894 -22.15 2.48 -49.31
C ASP A 894 -21.04 1.44 -49.06
N LEU A 895 -21.31 0.19 -49.43
CA LEU A 895 -20.35 -0.93 -49.41
C LEU A 895 -20.43 -1.65 -50.75
N GLY A 896 -19.29 -1.99 -51.34
CA GLY A 896 -19.17 -2.77 -52.56
C GLY A 896 -18.59 -4.15 -52.29
N SER A 897 -17.32 -4.21 -51.89
CA SER A 897 -16.61 -5.46 -51.60
C SER A 897 -15.75 -5.33 -50.33
N PRO A 898 -16.38 -5.37 -49.13
CA PRO A 898 -15.65 -5.33 -47.86
C PRO A 898 -14.87 -6.64 -47.64
N GLU A 899 -13.57 -6.66 -47.95
CA GLU A 899 -12.75 -7.87 -47.87
C GLU A 899 -12.02 -8.05 -46.53
N GLY A 900 -11.47 -6.97 -45.97
CA GLY A 900 -10.71 -6.99 -44.71
C GLY A 900 -11.43 -6.27 -43.59
N ILE A 901 -11.16 -6.70 -42.36
CA ILE A 901 -11.76 -6.17 -41.13
C ILE A 901 -10.77 -6.26 -39.97
N ALA A 902 -10.62 -5.17 -39.22
CA ALA A 902 -9.79 -5.08 -38.02
C ALA A 902 -10.53 -4.36 -36.89
N LEU A 903 -10.23 -4.70 -35.64
CA LEU A 903 -10.89 -4.16 -34.45
C LEU A 903 -9.84 -3.58 -33.49
N ASP A 904 -10.09 -2.35 -33.05
CA ASP A 904 -9.36 -1.69 -31.97
C ASP A 904 -10.09 -1.97 -30.66
N HIS A 905 -9.57 -2.92 -29.88
CA HIS A 905 -10.18 -3.33 -28.60
C HIS A 905 -10.05 -2.26 -27.51
N LEU A 906 -9.14 -1.29 -27.66
CA LEU A 906 -8.84 -0.23 -26.70
C LEU A 906 -9.71 1.01 -26.93
N GLY A 907 -9.66 1.61 -28.12
CA GLY A 907 -10.49 2.77 -28.50
C GLY A 907 -11.93 2.41 -28.87
N ARG A 908 -12.23 1.11 -29.03
CA ARG A 908 -13.57 0.57 -29.38
C ARG A 908 -14.02 1.01 -30.78
N ASN A 909 -13.12 0.85 -31.76
CA ASN A 909 -13.34 1.16 -33.17
C ASN A 909 -13.25 -0.10 -34.07
N ILE A 910 -13.88 -0.05 -35.23
CA ILE A 910 -13.81 -1.04 -36.32
C ILE A 910 -13.27 -0.38 -37.59
N PHE A 911 -12.33 -1.05 -38.27
CA PHE A 911 -11.74 -0.63 -39.53
C PHE A 911 -12.03 -1.68 -40.60
N TRP A 912 -12.24 -1.28 -41.85
CA TRP A 912 -12.38 -2.21 -42.98
C TRP A 912 -11.76 -1.66 -44.27
N THR A 913 -11.52 -2.57 -45.20
CA THR A 913 -11.09 -2.30 -46.59
C THR A 913 -12.24 -2.63 -47.53
N ASP A 914 -12.54 -1.76 -48.49
CA ASP A 914 -13.45 -2.06 -49.59
C ASP A 914 -12.68 -2.10 -50.91
N SER A 915 -12.63 -3.28 -51.54
CA SER A 915 -11.85 -3.55 -52.76
C SER A 915 -12.57 -3.22 -54.07
N GLN A 916 -13.79 -2.68 -53.98
CA GLN A 916 -14.58 -2.19 -55.11
C GLN A 916 -14.80 -0.67 -55.06
N LEU A 917 -14.79 -0.08 -53.86
CA LEU A 917 -14.85 1.38 -53.66
C LEU A 917 -13.46 2.02 -53.49
N ASP A 918 -12.39 1.20 -53.50
CA ASP A 918 -10.98 1.59 -53.28
C ASP A 918 -10.77 2.43 -52.02
N ARG A 919 -11.39 1.99 -50.92
CA ARG A 919 -11.45 2.72 -49.66
C ARG A 919 -10.96 1.94 -48.45
N ILE A 920 -10.51 2.70 -47.45
CA ILE A 920 -10.32 2.26 -46.08
C ILE A 920 -11.06 3.22 -45.16
N GLU A 921 -11.79 2.66 -44.22
CA GLU A 921 -12.77 3.38 -43.41
C GLU A 921 -12.74 2.95 -41.95
N VAL A 922 -13.34 3.77 -41.09
CA VAL A 922 -13.45 3.52 -39.65
C VAL A 922 -14.85 3.89 -39.13
N ALA A 923 -15.32 3.16 -38.13
CA ALA A 923 -16.51 3.47 -37.35
C ALA A 923 -16.33 3.03 -35.88
N ARG A 924 -17.30 3.36 -35.03
CA ARG A 924 -17.45 2.74 -33.70
C ARG A 924 -17.87 1.26 -33.84
N LEU A 925 -17.61 0.43 -32.83
CA LEU A 925 -18.01 -0.99 -32.82
C LEU A 925 -19.54 -1.25 -32.98
N ASP A 926 -20.40 -0.23 -32.86
CA ASP A 926 -21.84 -0.32 -33.14
C ASP A 926 -22.22 0.12 -34.58
N GLY A 927 -21.24 0.43 -35.43
CA GLY A 927 -21.42 0.92 -36.80
C GLY A 927 -21.67 2.42 -36.91
N ARG A 928 -21.79 3.15 -35.79
CA ARG A 928 -22.02 4.59 -35.81
C ARG A 928 -20.74 5.38 -36.05
N GLN A 929 -20.92 6.67 -36.35
CA GLN A 929 -19.84 7.66 -36.48
C GLN A 929 -18.81 7.31 -37.58
N ARG A 930 -19.28 6.66 -38.66
CA ARG A 930 -18.48 6.27 -39.83
C ARG A 930 -17.75 7.45 -40.48
N ARG A 931 -16.47 7.23 -40.82
CA ARG A 931 -15.63 8.14 -41.61
C ARG A 931 -14.74 7.36 -42.58
N ILE A 932 -14.56 7.87 -43.79
CA ILE A 932 -13.53 7.42 -44.73
C ILE A 932 -12.16 7.93 -44.26
N LEU A 933 -11.15 7.05 -44.21
CA LEU A 933 -9.75 7.40 -43.92
C LEU A 933 -8.93 7.58 -45.19
N PHE A 934 -9.13 6.69 -46.17
CA PHE A 934 -8.46 6.72 -47.47
C PHE A 934 -9.45 6.40 -48.59
N ASP A 935 -9.39 7.17 -49.66
CA ASP A 935 -10.18 7.06 -50.90
C ASP A 935 -9.32 7.19 -52.18
N THR A 936 -8.00 7.29 -52.00
CA THR A 936 -7.04 7.76 -52.99
C THR A 936 -5.77 6.93 -52.93
N GLY A 937 -5.19 6.64 -54.10
CA GLY A 937 -3.96 5.84 -54.21
C GLY A 937 -4.12 4.39 -53.72
N LEU A 938 -5.33 3.86 -53.65
CA LEU A 938 -5.67 2.46 -53.45
C LEU A 938 -6.20 1.90 -54.79
N VAL A 939 -6.01 0.61 -55.06
CA VAL A 939 -6.52 -0.04 -56.29
C VAL A 939 -7.18 -1.40 -56.04
N ASN A 940 -6.68 -2.20 -55.09
CA ASN A 940 -7.43 -3.32 -54.51
C ASN A 940 -6.97 -3.57 -53.06
N PRO A 941 -7.41 -2.79 -52.06
CA PRO A 941 -7.09 -3.05 -50.65
C PRO A 941 -7.72 -4.37 -50.16
N ARG A 942 -6.97 -5.22 -49.45
CA ARG A 942 -7.45 -6.51 -48.90
C ARG A 942 -7.22 -6.64 -47.40
N ALA A 943 -6.14 -7.23 -46.92
CA ALA A 943 -5.98 -7.51 -45.50
C ALA A 943 -5.59 -6.24 -44.75
N ILE A 944 -6.12 -6.06 -43.54
CA ILE A 944 -5.93 -4.89 -42.70
C ILE A 944 -5.80 -5.34 -41.24
N VAL A 945 -4.85 -4.75 -40.50
CA VAL A 945 -4.62 -5.01 -39.07
C VAL A 945 -4.20 -3.73 -38.34
N VAL A 946 -4.47 -3.69 -37.04
CA VAL A 946 -4.11 -2.59 -36.14
C VAL A 946 -3.04 -3.00 -35.13
N ASP A 947 -2.22 -2.04 -34.71
CA ASP A 947 -1.52 -2.06 -33.41
C ASP A 947 -2.17 -0.98 -32.52
N PRO A 948 -3.17 -1.35 -31.69
CA PRO A 948 -3.88 -0.40 -30.83
C PRO A 948 -2.99 0.27 -29.78
N VAL A 949 -1.87 -0.36 -29.39
CA VAL A 949 -0.97 0.16 -28.35
C VAL A 949 -0.07 1.24 -28.90
N ARG A 950 0.41 1.08 -30.15
CA ARG A 950 1.25 2.06 -30.83
C ARG A 950 0.47 3.00 -31.76
N GLY A 951 -0.83 2.82 -31.94
CA GLY A 951 -1.65 3.66 -32.82
C GLY A 951 -1.34 3.52 -34.31
N ASN A 952 -0.88 2.34 -34.77
CA ASN A 952 -0.56 2.09 -36.19
C ASN A 952 -1.63 1.23 -36.87
N LEU A 953 -1.82 1.48 -38.16
CA LEU A 953 -2.63 0.71 -39.09
C LEU A 953 -1.71 0.13 -40.17
N TYR A 954 -1.96 -1.11 -40.59
CA TYR A 954 -1.23 -1.78 -41.67
C TYR A 954 -2.22 -2.46 -42.62
N TRP A 955 -2.00 -2.38 -43.93
CA TRP A 955 -2.83 -3.07 -44.90
C TRP A 955 -2.07 -3.52 -46.15
N THR A 956 -2.69 -4.43 -46.89
CA THR A 956 -2.23 -4.90 -48.20
C THR A 956 -3.08 -4.31 -49.32
N ASP A 957 -2.45 -3.96 -50.43
CA ASP A 957 -3.09 -3.63 -51.71
C ASP A 957 -2.49 -4.55 -52.77
N TRP A 958 -3.34 -5.40 -53.36
CA TRP A 958 -2.90 -6.47 -54.27
C TRP A 958 -3.02 -6.08 -55.75
N ASN A 959 -3.00 -4.77 -56.05
CA ASN A 959 -2.83 -4.25 -57.40
C ASN A 959 -1.78 -5.07 -58.18
N ARG A 960 -2.19 -5.67 -59.30
CA ARG A 960 -1.33 -6.57 -60.09
C ARG A 960 -0.14 -5.88 -60.76
N GLU A 961 -0.20 -4.56 -60.94
CA GLU A 961 0.87 -3.77 -61.57
C GLU A 961 1.87 -3.24 -60.53
N ALA A 962 1.43 -3.02 -59.29
CA ALA A 962 2.23 -2.46 -58.20
C ALA A 962 1.74 -2.94 -56.82
N PRO A 963 1.88 -4.24 -56.49
CA PRO A 963 1.41 -4.80 -55.23
C PRO A 963 2.25 -4.26 -54.06
N LYS A 964 1.60 -3.91 -52.95
CA LYS A 964 2.23 -3.18 -51.85
C LYS A 964 1.63 -3.54 -50.49
N ILE A 965 2.44 -3.35 -49.45
CA ILE A 965 2.01 -3.29 -48.05
C ILE A 965 2.24 -1.86 -47.58
N GLU A 966 1.20 -1.22 -47.06
CA GLU A 966 1.21 0.15 -46.57
C GLU A 966 0.98 0.20 -45.06
N THR A 967 1.32 1.34 -44.47
CA THR A 967 1.07 1.64 -43.07
C THR A 967 0.76 3.12 -42.87
N SER A 968 -0.06 3.43 -41.87
CA SER A 968 -0.36 4.78 -41.40
C SER A 968 -0.53 4.75 -39.88
N TYR A 969 -0.77 5.90 -39.27
CA TYR A 969 -1.41 5.96 -37.96
C TYR A 969 -2.91 5.65 -38.10
N MET A 970 -3.59 5.27 -37.01
CA MET A 970 -5.02 4.87 -37.08
C MET A 970 -5.97 6.03 -37.38
N ASP A 971 -5.50 7.28 -37.34
CA ASP A 971 -6.26 8.48 -37.74
C ASP A 971 -6.10 8.85 -39.23
N GLY A 972 -5.30 8.07 -39.98
CA GLY A 972 -4.98 8.29 -41.39
C GLY A 972 -3.65 9.01 -41.65
N THR A 973 -3.02 9.62 -40.64
CA THR A 973 -1.76 10.37 -40.84
C THR A 973 -0.53 9.46 -40.99
N ASN A 974 0.62 10.01 -41.40
CA ASN A 974 1.88 9.28 -41.67
C ASN A 974 1.73 8.03 -42.57
N ARG A 975 0.81 8.09 -43.56
CA ARG A 975 0.65 7.06 -44.58
C ARG A 975 1.91 6.93 -45.44
N ARG A 976 2.45 5.71 -45.53
CA ARG A 976 3.64 5.36 -46.32
C ARG A 976 3.60 3.90 -46.79
N ILE A 977 4.30 3.62 -47.89
CA ILE A 977 4.52 2.25 -48.35
C ILE A 977 5.62 1.62 -47.49
N LEU A 978 5.33 0.48 -46.87
CA LEU A 978 6.24 -0.29 -46.02
C LEU A 978 6.99 -1.36 -46.83
N VAL A 979 6.31 -2.02 -47.77
CA VAL A 979 6.89 -3.00 -48.71
C VAL A 979 6.33 -2.79 -50.10
N LYS A 980 7.19 -2.78 -51.12
CA LYS A 980 6.85 -2.65 -52.55
C LYS A 980 7.56 -3.69 -53.44
N ASP A 981 8.62 -4.32 -52.93
CA ASP A 981 9.50 -5.22 -53.66
C ASP A 981 9.25 -6.68 -53.23
N ASP A 982 9.50 -7.66 -54.10
CA ASP A 982 9.25 -9.10 -53.82
C ASP A 982 7.79 -9.40 -53.37
N LEU A 983 6.79 -8.72 -53.95
CA LEU A 983 5.36 -8.96 -53.71
C LEU A 983 4.64 -9.38 -55.00
N GLY A 984 3.54 -10.13 -54.86
CA GLY A 984 2.71 -10.59 -55.98
C GLY A 984 1.21 -10.53 -55.67
N LEU A 985 0.76 -11.29 -54.68
CA LEU A 985 -0.62 -11.29 -54.17
C LEU A 985 -0.61 -11.39 -52.63
N PRO A 986 -0.27 -10.30 -51.90
CA PRO A 986 -0.26 -10.27 -50.44
C PRO A 986 -1.70 -10.32 -49.90
N ASN A 987 -2.23 -11.53 -49.76
CA ASN A 987 -3.65 -11.75 -49.46
C ASN A 987 -3.99 -11.60 -47.99
N GLY A 988 -3.08 -11.98 -47.09
CA GLY A 988 -3.31 -12.04 -45.65
C GLY A 988 -2.19 -11.36 -44.88
N LEU A 989 -2.55 -10.68 -43.79
CA LEU A 989 -1.67 -9.88 -42.94
C LEU A 989 -2.04 -10.12 -41.47
N THR A 990 -1.06 -10.30 -40.59
CA THR A 990 -1.22 -10.40 -39.14
C THR A 990 -0.13 -9.61 -38.43
N PHE A 991 -0.47 -9.01 -37.29
CA PHE A 991 0.50 -8.35 -36.40
C PHE A 991 0.47 -9.04 -35.04
N ASP A 992 1.64 -9.44 -34.54
CA ASP A 992 1.79 -9.98 -33.19
C ASP A 992 2.30 -8.88 -32.25
N PRO A 993 1.48 -8.38 -31.30
CA PRO A 993 1.89 -7.30 -30.40
C PRO A 993 3.04 -7.69 -29.47
N TYR A 994 3.20 -8.99 -29.13
CA TYR A 994 4.22 -9.45 -28.18
C TYR A 994 5.62 -9.48 -28.81
N SER A 995 5.76 -10.02 -30.02
CA SER A 995 7.03 -9.98 -30.77
C SER A 995 7.23 -8.69 -31.58
N SER A 996 6.18 -7.89 -31.74
CA SER A 996 6.15 -6.69 -32.60
C SER A 996 6.50 -6.97 -34.07
N MET A 997 6.13 -8.16 -34.54
CA MET A 997 6.35 -8.62 -35.92
C MET A 997 5.06 -8.52 -36.74
N LEU A 998 5.18 -7.92 -37.92
CA LEU A 998 4.18 -7.92 -38.97
C LEU A 998 4.50 -9.09 -39.92
N CYS A 999 3.56 -10.03 -40.09
CA CYS A 999 3.71 -11.20 -40.94
C CYS A 999 2.62 -11.22 -42.01
N TRP A 1000 2.96 -11.67 -43.22
CA TRP A 1000 2.01 -11.79 -44.32
C TRP A 1000 2.18 -13.09 -45.10
N VAL A 1001 1.14 -13.42 -45.87
CA VAL A 1001 1.10 -14.56 -46.77
C VAL A 1001 0.80 -14.09 -48.20
N ASP A 1002 1.67 -14.45 -49.14
CA ASP A 1002 1.60 -14.03 -50.53
C ASP A 1002 1.34 -15.24 -51.45
N ALA A 1003 0.23 -15.20 -52.18
CA ALA A 1003 -0.19 -16.27 -53.09
C ALA A 1003 0.44 -16.20 -54.48
N GLY A 1004 1.04 -15.06 -54.84
CA GLY A 1004 1.78 -14.86 -56.08
C GLY A 1004 3.22 -15.34 -55.96
N THR A 1005 3.93 -14.90 -54.90
CA THR A 1005 5.31 -15.33 -54.62
C THR A 1005 5.40 -16.69 -53.91
N LYS A 1006 4.28 -17.16 -53.33
CA LYS A 1006 4.16 -18.43 -52.59
C LYS A 1006 5.06 -18.47 -51.34
N ARG A 1007 5.01 -17.40 -50.55
CA ARG A 1007 5.81 -17.21 -49.34
C ARG A 1007 4.98 -16.78 -48.14
N LEU A 1008 5.37 -17.28 -46.97
CA LEU A 1008 5.04 -16.68 -45.67
C LEU A 1008 6.27 -15.93 -45.17
N GLU A 1009 6.13 -14.64 -44.92
CA GLU A 1009 7.23 -13.74 -44.56
C GLU A 1009 6.85 -12.84 -43.38
N CYS A 1010 7.85 -12.37 -42.64
CA CYS A 1010 7.66 -11.43 -41.54
C CYS A 1010 8.75 -10.36 -41.50
N MET A 1011 8.42 -9.19 -40.96
CA MET A 1011 9.37 -8.13 -40.61
C MET A 1011 9.00 -7.48 -39.28
N ASN A 1012 9.93 -6.77 -38.66
CA ASN A 1012 9.60 -5.77 -37.65
C ASN A 1012 9.40 -4.43 -38.37
N PRO A 1013 8.23 -3.76 -38.30
CA PRO A 1013 7.98 -2.50 -39.02
C PRO A 1013 8.96 -1.36 -38.73
N ASN A 1014 9.70 -1.43 -37.62
CA ASN A 1014 10.69 -0.44 -37.20
C ASN A 1014 12.14 -0.85 -37.54
N GLN A 1015 12.36 -1.96 -38.25
CA GLN A 1015 13.69 -2.46 -38.63
C GLN A 1015 13.75 -2.88 -40.10
N LEU A 1016 14.89 -2.68 -40.76
CA LEU A 1016 15.10 -2.98 -42.18
C LEU A 1016 15.31 -4.48 -42.49
N GLY A 1017 14.67 -5.38 -41.71
CA GLY A 1017 14.87 -6.83 -41.76
C GLY A 1017 13.59 -7.61 -42.11
N ARG A 1018 13.56 -8.20 -43.31
CA ARG A 1018 12.51 -9.12 -43.79
C ARG A 1018 13.02 -10.56 -43.73
N ARG A 1019 12.34 -11.42 -42.95
CA ARG A 1019 12.64 -12.85 -42.81
C ARG A 1019 11.60 -13.68 -43.58
N LYS A 1020 12.07 -14.53 -44.49
CA LYS A 1020 11.29 -15.62 -45.09
C LYS A 1020 11.11 -16.73 -44.06
N ILE A 1021 9.87 -17.16 -43.83
CA ILE A 1021 9.52 -18.20 -42.85
C ILE A 1021 9.27 -19.53 -43.56
N VAL A 1022 8.40 -19.57 -44.58
CA VAL A 1022 8.16 -20.77 -45.40
C VAL A 1022 7.99 -20.35 -46.86
N GLU A 1023 8.55 -21.14 -47.79
CA GLU A 1023 8.30 -21.05 -49.23
C GLU A 1023 7.51 -22.29 -49.70
N GLY A 1024 6.73 -22.17 -50.78
CA GLY A 1024 5.99 -23.30 -51.37
C GLY A 1024 4.55 -23.50 -50.86
N ILE A 1025 4.02 -22.54 -50.08
CA ILE A 1025 2.58 -22.46 -49.78
C ILE A 1025 1.77 -22.28 -51.09
N GLN A 1026 0.51 -22.77 -51.14
CA GLN A 1026 -0.11 -23.07 -52.45
C GLN A 1026 -1.02 -21.94 -52.95
N TYR A 1027 -1.98 -21.52 -52.14
CA TYR A 1027 -2.77 -20.31 -52.38
C TYR A 1027 -3.36 -19.82 -51.04
N PRO A 1028 -2.56 -19.14 -50.21
CA PRO A 1028 -3.03 -18.56 -48.96
C PRO A 1028 -4.07 -17.46 -49.18
N PHE A 1029 -4.98 -17.30 -48.22
CA PHE A 1029 -5.91 -16.18 -48.16
C PHE A 1029 -5.72 -15.34 -46.89
N GLY A 1030 -6.11 -15.83 -45.72
CA GLY A 1030 -5.92 -15.17 -44.43
C GLY A 1030 -4.77 -15.76 -43.63
N VAL A 1031 -4.24 -15.01 -42.65
CA VAL A 1031 -3.27 -15.48 -41.66
C VAL A 1031 -3.53 -14.82 -40.31
N THR A 1032 -3.30 -15.54 -39.20
CA THR A 1032 -3.33 -15.02 -37.83
C THR A 1032 -2.19 -15.62 -37.00
N SER A 1033 -1.80 -14.94 -35.92
CA SER A 1033 -0.72 -15.36 -35.01
C SER A 1033 -1.25 -15.79 -33.63
N TYR A 1034 -0.69 -16.87 -33.06
CA TYR A 1034 -0.87 -17.21 -31.64
C TYR A 1034 0.31 -18.04 -31.11
N GLY A 1035 0.87 -17.62 -29.96
CA GLY A 1035 2.03 -18.27 -29.35
C GLY A 1035 3.25 -18.28 -30.28
N LYS A 1036 3.75 -19.46 -30.62
CA LYS A 1036 4.85 -19.64 -31.59
C LYS A 1036 4.39 -19.99 -33.01
N ASN A 1037 3.09 -20.18 -33.22
CA ASN A 1037 2.53 -20.61 -34.50
C ASN A 1037 1.88 -19.45 -35.27
N LEU A 1038 1.99 -19.53 -36.60
CA LEU A 1038 1.21 -18.74 -37.55
C LEU A 1038 0.24 -19.68 -38.26
N TYR A 1039 -1.03 -19.31 -38.32
CA TYR A 1039 -2.12 -20.13 -38.85
C TYR A 1039 -2.70 -19.45 -40.09
N TYR A 1040 -2.68 -20.12 -41.23
CA TYR A 1040 -3.14 -19.55 -42.50
C TYR A 1040 -4.18 -20.42 -43.21
N THR A 1041 -5.10 -19.81 -43.94
CA THR A 1041 -6.12 -20.50 -44.75
C THR A 1041 -5.63 -20.66 -46.19
N ASP A 1042 -5.77 -21.85 -46.80
CA ASP A 1042 -5.29 -22.13 -48.16
C ASP A 1042 -6.39 -22.72 -49.08
N TRP A 1043 -6.64 -22.05 -50.20
CA TRP A 1043 -7.68 -22.38 -51.20
C TRP A 1043 -7.35 -23.56 -52.12
N ARG A 1044 -6.12 -24.08 -52.09
CA ARG A 1044 -5.68 -25.26 -52.87
C ARG A 1044 -5.60 -26.50 -52.01
N ARG A 1045 -5.44 -26.33 -50.68
CA ARG A 1045 -5.45 -27.41 -49.68
C ARG A 1045 -6.82 -27.63 -49.02
N ASP A 1046 -7.77 -26.70 -49.21
CA ASP A 1046 -9.06 -26.61 -48.49
C ASP A 1046 -8.87 -26.73 -46.96
N ALA A 1047 -7.83 -26.09 -46.42
CA ALA A 1047 -7.39 -26.31 -45.04
C ALA A 1047 -6.87 -25.05 -44.32
N VAL A 1048 -6.90 -25.12 -42.98
CA VAL A 1048 -6.14 -24.24 -42.09
C VAL A 1048 -4.81 -24.93 -41.75
N VAL A 1049 -3.69 -24.30 -42.09
CA VAL A 1049 -2.33 -24.82 -41.90
C VAL A 1049 -1.64 -24.02 -40.79
N ALA A 1050 -0.95 -24.71 -39.88
CA ALA A 1050 -0.12 -24.11 -38.84
C ALA A 1050 1.37 -24.23 -39.18
N VAL A 1051 2.14 -23.16 -38.92
CA VAL A 1051 3.58 -23.05 -39.16
C VAL A 1051 4.27 -22.61 -37.88
N ASP A 1052 5.30 -23.35 -37.45
CA ASP A 1052 6.21 -22.92 -36.39
C ASP A 1052 7.12 -21.80 -36.92
N ARG A 1053 6.98 -20.57 -36.39
CA ARG A 1053 7.77 -19.42 -36.87
C ARG A 1053 9.22 -19.41 -36.40
N MET A 1054 9.57 -20.25 -35.44
CA MET A 1054 10.96 -20.41 -34.99
C MET A 1054 11.64 -21.41 -35.91
N VAL A 1055 11.08 -22.63 -36.01
CA VAL A 1055 11.64 -23.76 -36.76
C VAL A 1055 11.46 -23.64 -38.28
N SER A 1056 10.54 -22.78 -38.76
CA SER A 1056 10.27 -22.57 -40.20
C SER A 1056 9.66 -23.81 -40.90
N VAL A 1057 8.74 -24.49 -40.21
CA VAL A 1057 8.16 -25.78 -40.63
C VAL A 1057 6.64 -25.79 -40.40
N GLU A 1058 5.88 -26.31 -41.37
CA GLU A 1058 4.46 -26.64 -41.21
C GLU A 1058 4.29 -27.78 -40.19
N ASN A 1059 3.57 -27.55 -39.10
CA ASN A 1059 3.49 -28.47 -37.96
C ASN A 1059 2.09 -29.05 -37.68
N ASP A 1060 1.01 -28.42 -38.17
CA ASP A 1060 -0.33 -28.99 -38.10
C ASP A 1060 -1.21 -28.53 -39.29
N ASN A 1061 -2.29 -29.26 -39.56
CA ASN A 1061 -3.21 -29.04 -40.67
C ASN A 1061 -4.64 -29.51 -40.33
N PHE A 1062 -5.64 -28.66 -40.54
CA PHE A 1062 -7.06 -28.93 -40.28
C PHE A 1062 -7.91 -28.73 -41.55
N GLN A 1063 -8.64 -29.78 -41.96
CA GLN A 1063 -9.58 -29.74 -43.09
C GLN A 1063 -11.05 -29.82 -42.60
N PRO A 1064 -11.88 -28.80 -42.87
CA PRO A 1064 -13.32 -28.84 -42.57
C PRO A 1064 -14.05 -29.98 -43.28
N HIS A 1065 -15.04 -30.58 -42.61
CA HIS A 1065 -15.80 -31.71 -43.15
C HIS A 1065 -16.60 -31.38 -44.42
N LYS A 1066 -17.14 -30.15 -44.51
CA LYS A 1066 -17.77 -29.63 -45.74
C LYS A 1066 -16.78 -28.68 -46.43
N ARG A 1067 -16.08 -29.19 -47.45
CA ARG A 1067 -15.11 -28.40 -48.22
C ARG A 1067 -15.79 -27.22 -48.91
N SER A 1068 -15.25 -26.04 -48.65
CA SER A 1068 -15.58 -24.77 -49.28
C SER A 1068 -14.41 -23.82 -49.05
N ARG A 1069 -14.27 -22.76 -49.85
CA ARG A 1069 -13.16 -21.82 -49.72
C ARG A 1069 -13.13 -21.23 -48.31
N LEU A 1070 -11.93 -21.24 -47.73
CA LEU A 1070 -11.61 -20.64 -46.44
C LEU A 1070 -11.14 -19.21 -46.69
N TYR A 1071 -11.81 -18.24 -46.09
CA TYR A 1071 -11.49 -16.83 -46.25
C TYR A 1071 -10.66 -16.34 -45.05
N GLY A 1072 -11.06 -15.24 -44.41
CA GLY A 1072 -10.36 -14.68 -43.25
C GLY A 1072 -10.28 -15.67 -42.07
N ILE A 1073 -9.25 -15.49 -41.25
CA ILE A 1073 -9.00 -16.24 -40.02
C ILE A 1073 -8.50 -15.28 -38.94
N THR A 1074 -8.98 -15.44 -37.71
CA THR A 1074 -8.60 -14.61 -36.55
C THR A 1074 -8.41 -15.46 -35.31
N THR A 1075 -7.48 -15.06 -34.45
CA THR A 1075 -7.32 -15.63 -33.10
C THR A 1075 -8.36 -15.01 -32.17
N ALA A 1076 -9.28 -15.82 -31.65
CA ALA A 1076 -10.26 -15.40 -30.66
C ALA A 1076 -9.71 -15.65 -29.24
N PHE A 1077 -8.99 -14.66 -28.73
CA PHE A 1077 -8.30 -14.72 -27.45
C PHE A 1077 -9.26 -14.87 -26.25
N ALA A 1078 -8.93 -15.75 -25.30
CA ALA A 1078 -9.67 -15.86 -24.04
C ALA A 1078 -9.62 -14.56 -23.21
N GLN A 1079 -8.44 -13.94 -23.16
CA GLN A 1079 -8.13 -12.66 -22.49
C GLN A 1079 -7.54 -11.70 -23.52
N CYS A 1080 -7.87 -10.40 -23.45
CA CYS A 1080 -7.31 -9.42 -24.40
C CYS A 1080 -5.79 -9.27 -24.27
N PRO A 1081 -5.07 -8.98 -25.37
CA PRO A 1081 -3.71 -8.47 -25.31
C PRO A 1081 -3.67 -7.18 -24.48
N GLY A 1082 -2.85 -7.18 -23.42
CA GLY A 1082 -2.70 -6.05 -22.51
C GLY A 1082 -2.06 -4.84 -23.20
N GLY A 1083 -2.53 -3.66 -22.84
CA GLY A 1083 -2.06 -2.38 -23.37
C GLY A 1083 -3.00 -1.25 -22.95
N HIS A 1084 -2.52 -0.01 -23.08
CA HIS A 1084 -3.32 1.18 -22.84
C HIS A 1084 -2.98 2.21 -23.91
N ASN A 1085 -3.99 2.90 -24.42
CA ASN A 1085 -3.82 4.02 -25.33
C ASN A 1085 -4.72 5.18 -24.94
N TYR A 1086 -4.53 6.30 -25.62
CA TYR A 1086 -5.26 7.53 -25.44
C TYR A 1086 -6.78 7.48 -25.57
N CYS A 1087 -7.32 6.47 -26.25
CA CYS A 1087 -8.76 6.30 -26.43
C CYS A 1087 -9.39 5.35 -25.40
N THR A 1088 -8.56 4.66 -24.60
CA THR A 1088 -8.99 3.61 -23.67
C THR A 1088 -9.89 4.15 -22.54
N VAL A 1089 -9.62 5.37 -22.04
CA VAL A 1089 -10.45 6.02 -21.01
C VAL A 1089 -11.32 7.10 -21.65
N ASN A 1090 -12.64 7.05 -21.38
CA ASN A 1090 -13.63 8.05 -21.79
C ASN A 1090 -13.63 8.41 -23.30
N ASN A 1091 -13.28 7.47 -24.20
CA ASN A 1091 -13.10 7.74 -25.63
C ASN A 1091 -12.10 8.91 -25.88
N GLY A 1092 -11.13 9.08 -24.97
CA GLY A 1092 -10.23 10.21 -24.91
C GLY A 1092 -10.85 11.58 -24.62
N GLY A 1093 -12.17 11.68 -24.40
CA GLY A 1093 -12.91 12.93 -24.47
C GLY A 1093 -13.20 13.41 -25.90
N CYS A 1094 -13.10 12.54 -26.91
CA CYS A 1094 -13.68 12.81 -28.23
C CYS A 1094 -15.21 12.62 -28.18
N THR A 1095 -15.96 13.53 -28.80
CA THR A 1095 -17.43 13.39 -28.92
C THR A 1095 -17.83 12.30 -29.93
N HIS A 1096 -16.96 12.02 -30.91
CA HIS A 1096 -17.19 11.05 -31.97
C HIS A 1096 -16.08 9.99 -32.02
N LEU A 1097 -15.32 9.87 -33.11
CA LEU A 1097 -14.23 8.90 -33.19
C LEU A 1097 -13.03 9.37 -32.37
N CYS A 1098 -12.41 8.46 -31.62
CA CYS A 1098 -11.08 8.63 -31.05
C CYS A 1098 -10.14 7.64 -31.74
N LEU A 1099 -9.11 8.16 -32.40
CA LEU A 1099 -8.16 7.36 -33.18
C LEU A 1099 -6.74 7.58 -32.64
N ALA A 1100 -6.14 6.51 -32.11
CA ALA A 1100 -4.82 6.57 -31.49
C ALA A 1100 -3.70 6.73 -32.54
N THR A 1101 -2.63 7.41 -32.16
CA THR A 1101 -1.41 7.58 -32.95
C THR A 1101 -0.18 7.35 -32.06
N PRO A 1102 1.03 7.15 -32.60
CA PRO A 1102 2.25 7.05 -31.80
C PRO A 1102 2.67 8.35 -31.09
N GLU A 1103 1.97 9.48 -31.33
CA GLU A 1103 2.26 10.79 -30.71
C GLU A 1103 1.10 11.32 -29.82
N GLY A 1104 -0.09 10.72 -29.88
CA GLY A 1104 -1.32 11.32 -29.35
C GLY A 1104 -2.58 10.52 -29.69
N ARG A 1105 -3.75 11.16 -29.64
CA ARG A 1105 -4.94 10.71 -30.39
C ARG A 1105 -5.59 11.88 -31.10
N SER A 1106 -6.13 11.61 -32.27
CA SER A 1106 -7.03 12.54 -32.94
C SER A 1106 -8.48 12.24 -32.61
N CYS A 1107 -9.28 13.30 -32.46
CA CYS A 1107 -10.72 13.25 -32.58
C CYS A 1107 -11.11 13.51 -34.04
N ARG A 1108 -11.81 12.55 -34.65
CA ARG A 1108 -12.35 12.66 -36.01
C ARG A 1108 -13.88 12.66 -36.00
N CYS A 1109 -14.47 13.45 -36.88
CA CYS A 1109 -15.90 13.49 -37.12
C CYS A 1109 -16.35 12.42 -38.11
N PRO A 1110 -17.63 11.99 -38.10
CA PRO A 1110 -18.20 11.24 -39.22
C PRO A 1110 -18.33 12.13 -40.46
N ASP A 1111 -18.41 11.54 -41.65
CA ASP A 1111 -18.53 12.33 -42.89
C ASP A 1111 -19.91 13.00 -43.04
N ASN A 1112 -20.95 12.43 -42.41
CA ASN A 1112 -22.32 12.93 -42.45
C ASN A 1112 -22.66 13.81 -41.22
N THR A 1113 -22.07 15.00 -41.13
CA THR A 1113 -22.28 15.98 -40.03
C THR A 1113 -23.59 16.78 -40.16
N VAL A 1114 -24.74 16.10 -40.20
CA VAL A 1114 -26.05 16.76 -40.18
C VAL A 1114 -26.47 17.08 -38.74
N GLY A 1115 -26.12 18.27 -38.25
CA GLY A 1115 -26.75 18.89 -37.08
C GLY A 1115 -26.22 18.50 -35.69
N VAL A 1116 -24.93 18.21 -35.56
CA VAL A 1116 -24.27 17.99 -34.26
C VAL A 1116 -22.95 18.76 -34.20
N ASP A 1117 -22.65 19.40 -33.06
CA ASP A 1117 -21.37 20.06 -32.79
C ASP A 1117 -20.24 19.04 -32.65
N CYS A 1118 -19.69 18.62 -33.80
CA CYS A 1118 -18.51 17.77 -33.87
C CYS A 1118 -17.25 18.62 -34.08
N ILE A 1119 -16.28 18.48 -33.18
CA ILE A 1119 -15.02 19.23 -33.19
C ILE A 1119 -13.88 18.26 -33.46
N GLU A 1120 -13.23 18.37 -34.62
CA GLU A 1120 -11.98 17.65 -34.87
C GLU A 1120 -10.83 18.26 -34.06
N ARG A 1121 -9.97 17.40 -33.55
CA ARG A 1121 -8.78 17.75 -32.76
C ARG A 1121 -7.67 16.75 -33.09
N ASN A 1122 -6.41 17.18 -33.04
CA ASN A 1122 -5.24 16.29 -33.13
C ASN A 1122 -4.59 16.13 -31.76
#